data_AF-A0A5M6DE95-F1
#
_entry.id   AF-A0A5M6DE95-F1
#
_cell.length_a   1.000
_cell.length_b   1.000
_cell.length_c   1.000
_cell.angle_alpha   90.00
_cell.angle_beta   90.00
_cell.angle_gamma   90.00
#
_symmetry.space_group_name_H-M   'P 1'
#
loop_
_entity.id
_entity.type
_entity.pdbx_description
1 polymer ?
#
loop_
_entity_poly.entity_id
_entity_poly.type
_entity_poly.pdbx_seq_one_letter_code
_entity_poly.pdbx_strand_id
1 'polypeptide(L)'
;MNKQPLIAFLVFAALFCVCRSSMAQSDSELPQAVYLYEGDAPGSEGMSDIPKQIRPGDDRVVTQVHRPLLYPYLPAEGAETRMAVIVAPGGGHNSLWSTHEGHTPAKYFADHGIAAFVLEYRLAEERDSKYTVDEHALGDMQRAIRLVRARAKDWNVDPNRVGVMGFSAGGEIAALSGMRFDAGDQDADDSIAKQSSRPDFVALIYPGRSHRYEPQPESPPTFIVAGYGDRRDISEGMANVYLKYKRAGVPTELHIYSNAGHGFGLREGKSGSVMRWVDRFIDWAGDRKLIVREAKSKPSADTPSEPKPEDEASDLKIIRDIAYRKGDSQAWRLDLAMPAKQTKDLRPALVIVHGGGWRGGSKSVDVYQKMMTEYARKGYVTVNVEYRLIGEAPFPACIEDVKCAVRWLRAHAKEYHVDPDRIGAYGHSAGAHLALMLAMAPKSAGLEGDGGWDEFSSIVNVAAAGSPPTELGRDVPMAESQWWPIGYVAADHPPLFLIQGSEDRIVRAALTDDFVEKMKAAGADIKYLRVDGAQHGLAYNERLELTDPAIEEFFAKHLKPKLPDGAAANDATEPAAVIIEDGGTGPYSAIATEDESLSGMTIFRPRDLSPFGEKQKLPVLLWGNGACANTTEEHKNFLSEIASHGYLVLAIGLLDQIEERDETSRQKTLSSQLLAALDWAIAESERSGSQFDRKIDTSKVAAMGMSCGGLQAIEVSHDPRISTTVVCNSGVLPSPSPMPGMPALKKDILTKLHGPVLYIMGGPKDIAYNNAMDDFSRVAHVPIVMTNFDVGHAGTYARPHGGEFTQVALDWLDWQLKGKTENSQVFLGEDGKLAKDPDWTVEAKNFAVEHSKAVPVPTEGEIGHAVKPPAAPEGWSEGFLYANGVRLHYYQTPSLAEKPPLVMVHGITDNGLCWTTLALKLQDQFNITLLDARGHGLSDPFTANDDADTLIKDVVAAVETLELKRPILMGHSMGAHTVMRIAAEYPQLPKAVVMLDPLLPGAGNRGGPPRSGRDEFRGRERSRGEPGEHPTSPESNERSSDRPAAKRLSVSMFGSPKDLVAQNNYSFDDLVAKCRRDSPKWDLIDCQYWALSKKQYHGAYSGESFAVMTGAMQIGDALKNIEVPALILKADASDEDREAHQTSADAMPNCKLVHLDDAGHNLHHDQLNRTFKTLSQFLSKVNGP
;
A
#
# COMPACT_ATOMS: atom_id res chain seq x y z
N MET A 1 11.11 80.35 22.78
CA MET A 1 12.26 79.80 22.02
C MET A 1 13.11 78.98 22.96
N ASN A 2 13.51 77.79 22.49
CA ASN A 2 14.43 76.82 23.09
C ASN A 2 14.19 76.36 24.53
N LYS A 3 13.86 75.09 24.66
CA LYS A 3 14.05 74.32 25.89
C LYS A 3 14.66 72.95 25.57
N GLN A 4 15.86 72.75 26.15
CA GLN A 4 16.39 71.52 26.73
C GLN A 4 15.38 70.87 27.74
N PRO A 5 15.67 69.81 28.54
CA PRO A 5 16.93 69.05 28.77
C PRO A 5 16.84 67.50 29.00
N LEU A 6 18.01 66.83 28.94
CA LEU A 6 18.64 65.85 29.86
C LEU A 6 17.84 64.76 30.65
N ILE A 7 18.35 63.50 30.64
CA ILE A 7 18.65 62.57 31.78
C ILE A 7 18.26 61.07 31.61
N ALA A 8 19.22 60.22 31.99
CA ALA A 8 19.17 58.85 32.58
C ALA A 8 18.90 57.59 31.74
N PHE A 9 19.88 56.66 31.83
CA PHE A 9 19.75 55.24 32.24
C PHE A 9 18.40 54.54 31.97
N LEU A 10 18.42 53.45 31.18
CA LEU A 10 17.78 52.17 31.57
C LEU A 10 18.06 51.03 30.58
N VAL A 11 18.60 49.95 31.16
CA VAL A 11 18.38 48.55 30.76
C VAL A 11 16.86 48.28 30.71
N PHE A 12 16.44 47.29 29.91
CA PHE A 12 15.07 46.77 29.70
C PHE A 12 14.27 47.37 28.54
N ALA A 13 14.40 46.76 27.36
CA ALA A 13 13.30 46.09 26.66
C ALA A 13 13.79 45.52 25.32
N ALA A 14 14.62 44.48 25.39
CA ALA A 14 14.64 43.46 24.38
C ALA A 14 13.32 42.67 24.53
N LEU A 15 12.34 42.90 23.66
CA LEU A 15 11.30 41.97 23.19
C LEU A 15 10.29 42.76 22.33
N PHE A 16 9.88 42.16 21.20
CA PHE A 16 8.83 42.57 20.25
C PHE A 16 9.12 43.69 19.23
N CYS A 17 9.82 43.32 18.15
CA CYS A 17 9.35 43.50 16.76
C CYS A 17 10.40 42.97 15.76
N VAL A 18 10.60 41.64 15.73
CA VAL A 18 11.19 40.96 14.57
C VAL A 18 10.02 40.39 13.78
N CYS A 19 9.55 41.15 12.80
CA CYS A 19 8.62 40.66 11.79
C CYS A 19 8.94 41.32 10.45
N ARG A 20 9.28 40.45 9.49
CA ARG A 20 9.26 40.61 8.03
C ARG A 20 10.34 41.48 7.39
N SER A 21 11.32 40.79 6.79
CA SER A 21 11.77 41.01 5.40
C SER A 21 12.58 39.79 4.95
N SER A 22 11.86 38.75 4.50
CA SER A 22 12.44 37.66 3.71
C SER A 22 12.16 37.92 2.23
N MET A 23 13.13 37.53 1.39
CA MET A 23 13.04 37.23 -0.04
C MET A 23 13.26 38.38 -1.04
N ALA A 24 14.44 38.34 -1.67
CA ALA A 24 14.65 38.55 -3.11
C ALA A 24 15.98 37.87 -3.51
N GLN A 25 15.93 36.82 -4.33
CA GLN A 25 17.12 36.17 -4.91
C GLN A 25 17.49 36.95 -6.20
N SER A 26 18.76 37.34 -6.36
CA SER A 26 19.24 38.22 -7.44
C SER A 26 19.64 37.44 -8.70
N ASP A 27 19.41 38.03 -9.90
CA ASP A 27 19.72 37.52 -11.27
C ASP A 27 21.20 37.14 -11.55
N SER A 28 22.10 37.14 -10.56
CA SER A 28 23.55 36.94 -10.73
C SER A 28 24.01 35.47 -10.83
N GLU A 29 23.12 34.48 -10.74
CA GLU A 29 23.47 33.04 -10.66
C GLU A 29 23.23 32.24 -11.96
N LEU A 30 22.77 32.88 -13.05
CA LEU A 30 22.40 32.19 -14.28
C LEU A 30 23.59 32.07 -15.27
N PRO A 31 23.67 30.97 -16.06
CA PRO A 31 24.74 30.83 -17.05
C PRO A 31 24.60 31.86 -18.18
N GLN A 32 25.68 32.07 -18.93
CA GLN A 32 25.68 33.02 -20.05
C GLN A 32 24.70 32.58 -21.14
N ALA A 33 23.73 33.44 -21.45
CA ALA A 33 22.74 33.19 -22.48
C ALA A 33 23.34 33.20 -23.90
N VAL A 34 22.79 32.36 -24.78
CA VAL A 34 23.11 32.28 -26.21
C VAL A 34 21.85 32.55 -27.01
N TYR A 35 21.84 33.63 -27.80
CA TYR A 35 20.69 33.96 -28.65
C TYR A 35 20.54 32.96 -29.80
N LEU A 36 19.30 32.65 -30.17
CA LEU A 36 19.01 31.74 -31.29
C LEU A 36 19.33 32.35 -32.66
N TYR A 37 19.32 33.69 -32.73
CA TYR A 37 19.54 34.49 -33.94
C TYR A 37 20.56 35.59 -33.64
N GLU A 38 21.52 35.80 -34.54
CA GLU A 38 22.53 36.87 -34.40
C GLU A 38 21.89 38.27 -34.51
N GLY A 39 20.87 38.41 -35.36
CA GLY A 39 20.04 39.62 -35.51
C GLY A 39 18.60 39.42 -35.02
N ASP A 40 17.66 40.08 -35.69
CA ASP A 40 16.23 39.89 -35.41
C ASP A 40 15.79 38.45 -35.72
N ALA A 41 15.02 37.86 -34.82
CA ALA A 41 14.34 36.61 -35.10
C ALA A 41 13.26 36.84 -36.19
N PRO A 42 13.04 35.90 -37.13
CA PRO A 42 12.01 36.05 -38.16
C PRO A 42 10.63 36.34 -37.55
N GLY A 43 9.99 37.45 -37.93
CA GLY A 43 8.73 37.95 -37.34
C GLY A 43 8.90 38.90 -36.14
N SER A 44 10.14 39.16 -35.70
CA SER A 44 10.50 40.12 -34.65
C SER A 44 11.26 41.34 -35.20
N GLU A 45 11.12 41.65 -36.49
CA GLU A 45 11.90 42.72 -37.15
C GLU A 45 11.72 44.07 -36.42
N GLY A 46 12.84 44.66 -35.98
CA GLY A 46 12.88 45.91 -35.23
C GLY A 46 12.41 45.82 -33.76
N MET A 47 12.12 44.62 -33.26
CA MET A 47 11.60 44.39 -31.89
C MET A 47 12.64 43.80 -30.95
N SER A 48 13.79 43.28 -31.43
CA SER A 48 14.75 42.53 -30.61
C SER A 48 15.49 43.36 -29.56
N ASP A 49 15.47 44.69 -29.70
CA ASP A 49 16.03 45.63 -28.71
C ASP A 49 15.06 45.92 -27.56
N ILE A 50 13.80 45.50 -27.67
CA ILE A 50 12.82 45.63 -26.58
C ILE A 50 13.17 44.58 -25.51
N PRO A 51 13.50 45.00 -24.28
CA PRO A 51 13.92 44.08 -23.24
C PRO A 51 12.74 43.22 -22.80
N LYS A 52 12.98 41.92 -22.65
CA LYS A 52 12.03 41.00 -21.98
C LYS A 52 11.74 41.49 -20.56
N GLN A 53 10.53 41.26 -20.09
CA GLN A 53 10.16 41.56 -18.70
C GLN A 53 10.37 40.33 -17.83
N ILE A 54 11.02 40.54 -16.69
CA ILE A 54 11.25 39.50 -15.68
C ILE A 54 10.52 39.95 -14.43
N ARG A 55 9.52 39.18 -14.01
CA ARG A 55 8.87 39.38 -12.71
C ARG A 55 9.61 38.54 -11.66
N PRO A 56 10.28 39.16 -10.68
CA PRO A 56 10.88 38.44 -9.57
C PRO A 56 9.80 37.94 -8.59
N GLY A 57 10.08 36.82 -7.92
CA GLY A 57 9.22 36.17 -6.92
C GLY A 57 9.82 34.81 -6.54
N ASP A 58 9.06 33.94 -5.87
CA ASP A 58 9.46 32.54 -5.63
C ASP A 58 9.74 31.77 -6.93
N ASP A 59 9.25 32.30 -8.06
CA ASP A 59 9.53 31.83 -9.41
C ASP A 59 9.91 32.98 -10.34
N ARG A 60 10.84 32.73 -11.27
CA ARG A 60 11.22 33.66 -12.33
C ARG A 60 10.25 33.54 -13.50
N VAL A 61 9.36 34.52 -13.63
CA VAL A 61 8.39 34.57 -14.72
C VAL A 61 8.83 35.56 -15.78
N VAL A 62 9.01 35.10 -17.02
CA VAL A 62 9.50 35.90 -18.15
C VAL A 62 8.38 36.17 -19.16
N THR A 63 8.25 37.41 -19.63
CA THR A 63 7.31 37.84 -20.68
C THR A 63 8.00 38.79 -21.68
N GLN A 64 7.32 39.20 -22.76
CA GLN A 64 7.89 40.06 -23.82
C GLN A 64 9.17 39.51 -24.44
N VAL A 65 9.21 38.20 -24.67
CA VAL A 65 10.34 37.57 -25.37
C VAL A 65 10.20 37.92 -26.85
N HIS A 66 11.03 38.84 -27.34
CA HIS A 66 11.15 39.18 -28.77
C HIS A 66 12.41 38.56 -29.40
N ARG A 67 13.44 38.35 -28.56
CA ARG A 67 14.73 37.76 -28.93
C ARG A 67 14.94 36.44 -28.17
N PRO A 68 14.55 35.29 -28.77
CA PRO A 68 14.61 34.00 -28.10
C PRO A 68 16.05 33.53 -27.90
N LEU A 69 16.28 32.77 -26.83
CA LEU A 69 17.63 32.41 -26.36
C LEU A 69 17.66 31.08 -25.59
N LEU A 70 18.86 30.54 -25.42
CA LEU A 70 19.18 29.38 -24.59
C LEU A 70 20.07 29.77 -23.40
N TYR A 71 19.80 29.15 -22.25
CA TYR A 71 20.73 29.10 -21.12
C TYR A 71 21.39 27.72 -21.03
N PRO A 72 22.69 27.59 -21.35
CA PRO A 72 23.39 26.31 -21.31
C PRO A 72 23.81 25.93 -19.89
N TYR A 73 23.33 24.78 -19.43
CA TYR A 73 23.78 24.07 -18.23
C TYR A 73 24.58 22.86 -18.68
N LEU A 74 25.90 23.01 -18.68
CA LEU A 74 26.82 21.97 -19.13
C LEU A 74 27.27 21.14 -17.91
N PRO A 75 27.39 19.82 -18.06
CA PRO A 75 27.92 18.97 -17.00
C PRO A 75 29.40 19.25 -16.74
N ALA A 76 29.92 18.77 -15.60
CA ALA A 76 31.34 18.88 -15.28
C ALA A 76 32.22 18.27 -16.39
N GLU A 77 33.40 18.86 -16.60
CA GLU A 77 34.36 18.42 -17.62
C GLU A 77 34.72 16.93 -17.40
N GLY A 78 34.51 16.11 -18.43
CA GLY A 78 34.69 14.64 -18.35
C GLY A 78 33.40 13.83 -18.12
N ALA A 79 32.22 14.45 -18.06
CA ALA A 79 30.95 13.72 -18.08
C ALA A 79 30.73 13.02 -19.44
N GLU A 80 30.55 11.70 -19.40
CA GLU A 80 30.62 10.83 -20.59
C GLU A 80 29.27 10.62 -21.31
N THR A 81 28.14 11.18 -20.85
CA THR A 81 26.82 10.84 -21.42
C THR A 81 26.60 11.39 -22.83
N ARG A 82 27.18 12.57 -23.09
CA ARG A 82 27.07 13.37 -24.32
C ARG A 82 25.64 13.64 -24.79
N MET A 83 24.64 13.41 -23.93
CA MET A 83 23.23 13.64 -24.22
C MET A 83 22.89 15.12 -23.97
N ALA A 84 21.99 15.67 -24.79
CA ALA A 84 21.45 17.01 -24.61
C ALA A 84 19.92 17.04 -24.50
N VAL A 85 19.40 17.85 -23.58
CA VAL A 85 17.97 18.13 -23.42
C VAL A 85 17.72 19.64 -23.51
N ILE A 86 16.90 20.08 -24.47
CA ILE A 86 16.40 21.47 -24.50
C ILE A 86 15.12 21.53 -23.67
N VAL A 87 15.11 22.34 -22.61
CA VAL A 87 14.01 22.45 -21.65
C VAL A 87 13.20 23.71 -21.93
N ALA A 88 11.93 23.56 -22.32
CA ALA A 88 11.00 24.66 -22.57
C ALA A 88 10.01 24.81 -21.39
N PRO A 89 10.08 25.94 -20.64
CA PRO A 89 9.15 26.24 -19.56
C PRO A 89 7.70 26.39 -20.05
N GLY A 90 6.74 26.22 -19.14
CA GLY A 90 5.32 26.47 -19.38
C GLY A 90 4.90 27.90 -19.04
N GLY A 91 3.59 28.12 -18.93
CA GLY A 91 2.99 29.45 -18.71
C GLY A 91 1.92 29.84 -19.73
N GLY A 92 1.29 28.85 -20.38
CA GLY A 92 0.10 29.07 -21.22
C GLY A 92 0.34 29.92 -22.47
N HIS A 93 1.58 29.98 -22.97
CA HIS A 93 2.02 30.84 -24.09
C HIS A 93 1.89 32.35 -23.83
N ASN A 94 1.59 32.77 -22.61
CA ASN A 94 1.53 34.19 -22.21
C ASN A 94 2.68 34.60 -21.28
N SER A 95 3.40 33.63 -20.72
CA SER A 95 4.55 33.81 -19.85
C SER A 95 5.41 32.54 -19.84
N LEU A 96 6.63 32.62 -19.30
CA LEU A 96 7.54 31.48 -19.08
C LEU A 96 7.88 31.33 -17.60
N TRP A 97 7.44 30.24 -16.96
CA TRP A 97 7.77 29.92 -15.57
C TRP A 97 9.14 29.25 -15.46
N SER A 98 10.18 30.07 -15.53
CA SER A 98 11.51 29.62 -15.91
C SER A 98 12.31 28.99 -14.78
N THR A 99 11.92 29.13 -13.50
CA THR A 99 12.67 28.48 -12.40
C THR A 99 12.34 27.00 -12.33
N HIS A 100 11.14 26.64 -11.84
CA HIS A 100 10.80 25.25 -11.55
C HIS A 100 10.50 24.38 -12.78
N GLU A 101 10.22 24.99 -13.94
CA GLU A 101 10.00 24.29 -15.22
C GLU A 101 11.14 24.52 -16.22
N GLY A 102 12.24 25.15 -15.80
CA GLY A 102 13.38 25.47 -16.67
C GLY A 102 14.73 25.26 -15.98
N HIS A 103 15.15 26.24 -15.18
CA HIS A 103 16.47 26.28 -14.56
C HIS A 103 16.70 25.16 -13.55
N THR A 104 15.72 24.83 -12.70
CA THR A 104 15.84 23.74 -11.73
C THR A 104 16.01 22.37 -12.41
N PRO A 105 15.16 21.95 -13.38
CA PRO A 105 15.41 20.70 -14.10
C PRO A 105 16.69 20.73 -14.94
N ALA A 106 17.06 21.86 -15.56
CA ALA A 106 18.31 21.95 -16.32
C ALA A 106 19.55 21.78 -15.44
N LYS A 107 19.56 22.39 -14.25
CA LYS A 107 20.62 22.18 -13.26
C LYS A 107 20.69 20.72 -12.82
N TYR A 108 19.54 20.12 -12.51
CA TYR A 108 19.47 18.71 -12.16
C TYR A 108 20.09 17.82 -13.24
N PHE A 109 19.78 18.03 -14.52
CA PHE A 109 20.37 17.25 -15.61
C PHE A 109 21.88 17.44 -15.75
N ALA A 110 22.39 18.67 -15.63
CA ALA A 110 23.82 18.93 -15.67
C ALA A 110 24.56 18.24 -14.52
N ASP A 111 23.98 18.23 -13.32
CA ASP A 111 24.52 17.52 -12.14
C ASP A 111 24.51 15.99 -12.34
N HIS A 112 23.69 15.47 -13.27
CA HIS A 112 23.63 14.05 -13.67
C HIS A 112 24.38 13.76 -14.98
N GLY A 113 25.26 14.67 -15.41
CA GLY A 113 26.12 14.46 -16.57
C GLY A 113 25.45 14.67 -17.92
N ILE A 114 24.24 15.24 -17.98
CA ILE A 114 23.47 15.51 -19.21
C ILE A 114 23.50 17.02 -19.49
N ALA A 115 23.88 17.43 -20.70
CA ALA A 115 23.82 18.83 -21.08
C ALA A 115 22.35 19.30 -21.18
N ALA A 116 21.99 20.41 -20.54
CA ALA A 116 20.65 20.94 -20.59
C ALA A 116 20.62 22.39 -21.05
N PHE A 117 19.60 22.78 -21.80
CA PHE A 117 19.48 24.11 -22.39
C PHE A 117 18.09 24.68 -22.13
N VAL A 118 17.97 25.67 -21.24
CA VAL A 118 16.66 26.29 -20.98
C VAL A 118 16.32 27.24 -22.12
N LEU A 119 15.21 26.98 -22.81
CA LEU A 119 14.71 27.77 -23.93
C LEU A 119 13.72 28.82 -23.45
N GLU A 120 14.08 30.09 -23.66
CA GLU A 120 13.11 31.18 -23.64
C GLU A 120 12.62 31.46 -25.07
N TYR A 121 11.38 31.09 -25.35
CA TYR A 121 10.74 31.17 -26.67
C TYR A 121 9.69 32.28 -26.73
N ARG A 122 9.35 32.72 -27.95
CA ARG A 122 8.38 33.80 -28.17
C ARG A 122 6.95 33.38 -27.85
N LEU A 123 6.23 34.27 -27.18
CA LEU A 123 4.94 33.99 -26.53
C LEU A 123 3.75 34.35 -27.42
N ALA A 124 3.01 33.34 -27.89
CA ALA A 124 1.92 33.52 -28.86
C ALA A 124 0.60 34.05 -28.26
N GLU A 125 0.38 33.86 -26.97
CA GLU A 125 -0.87 34.23 -26.27
C GLU A 125 -0.63 35.38 -25.27
N GLU A 126 0.52 36.05 -25.34
CA GLU A 126 0.75 37.31 -24.64
C GLU A 126 -0.17 38.41 -25.23
N ARG A 127 -0.60 39.34 -24.38
CA ARG A 127 -1.45 40.44 -24.81
C ARG A 127 -0.77 41.25 -25.92
N ASP A 128 -1.50 41.49 -27.00
CA ASP A 128 -1.03 42.21 -28.20
C ASP A 128 0.15 41.50 -28.93
N SER A 129 0.36 40.20 -28.67
CA SER A 129 1.35 39.40 -29.39
C SER A 129 0.99 39.25 -30.86
N LYS A 130 2.02 39.36 -31.70
CA LYS A 130 1.94 39.05 -33.14
C LYS A 130 2.45 37.65 -33.46
N TYR A 131 2.95 36.94 -32.45
CA TYR A 131 3.55 35.62 -32.61
C TYR A 131 2.47 34.54 -32.59
N THR A 132 2.79 33.42 -33.24
CA THR A 132 1.93 32.24 -33.32
C THR A 132 2.67 31.03 -32.79
N VAL A 133 1.94 30.06 -32.23
CA VAL A 133 2.56 28.82 -31.73
C VAL A 133 3.23 28.06 -32.88
N ASP A 134 2.56 27.96 -34.03
CA ASP A 134 2.96 27.13 -35.16
C ASP A 134 4.15 27.67 -35.95
N GLU A 135 4.31 29.00 -36.06
CA GLU A 135 5.40 29.59 -36.85
C GLU A 135 6.55 30.06 -35.95
N HIS A 136 6.24 30.76 -34.87
CA HIS A 136 7.24 31.49 -34.10
C HIS A 136 7.75 30.65 -32.93
N ALA A 137 6.88 30.18 -32.03
CA ALA A 137 7.30 29.41 -30.86
C ALA A 137 7.87 28.03 -31.25
N LEU A 138 7.22 27.32 -32.19
CA LEU A 138 7.74 26.10 -32.77
C LEU A 138 9.04 26.36 -33.55
N GLY A 139 9.11 27.46 -34.32
CA GLY A 139 10.31 27.87 -35.04
C GLY A 139 11.50 28.10 -34.09
N ASP A 140 11.27 28.69 -32.92
CA ASP A 140 12.30 28.89 -31.90
C ASP A 140 12.78 27.55 -31.31
N MET A 141 11.88 26.60 -31.03
CA MET A 141 12.27 25.25 -30.59
C MET A 141 13.10 24.52 -31.66
N GLN A 142 12.65 24.54 -32.92
CA GLN A 142 13.38 23.93 -34.03
C GLN A 142 14.74 24.59 -34.24
N ARG A 143 14.83 25.91 -34.11
CA ARG A 143 16.08 26.67 -34.17
C ARG A 143 17.01 26.31 -33.01
N ALA A 144 16.49 26.10 -31.81
CA ALA A 144 17.26 25.65 -30.65
C ALA A 144 17.87 24.27 -30.86
N ILE A 145 17.11 23.29 -31.38
CA ILE A 145 17.61 21.95 -31.72
C ILE A 145 18.79 22.06 -32.70
N ARG A 146 18.61 22.86 -33.75
CA ARG A 146 19.66 23.12 -34.75
C ARG A 146 20.89 23.76 -34.15
N LEU A 147 20.73 24.76 -33.29
CA LEU A 147 21.84 25.45 -32.63
C LEU A 147 22.64 24.50 -31.73
N VAL A 148 21.97 23.64 -30.97
CA VAL A 148 22.63 22.60 -30.16
C VAL A 148 23.40 21.62 -31.01
N ARG A 149 22.87 21.20 -32.16
CA ARG A 149 23.62 20.36 -33.11
C ARG A 149 24.81 21.07 -33.74
N ALA A 150 24.63 22.31 -34.18
CA ALA A 150 25.69 23.12 -34.79
C ALA A 150 26.84 23.38 -33.80
N ARG A 151 26.53 23.52 -32.51
CA ARG A 151 27.48 23.75 -31.42
C ARG A 151 27.80 22.50 -30.60
N ALA A 152 27.44 21.31 -31.09
CA ALA A 152 27.59 20.06 -30.34
C ALA A 152 29.05 19.84 -29.89
N LYS A 153 30.02 20.22 -30.73
CA LYS A 153 31.45 20.18 -30.39
C LYS A 153 31.81 21.14 -29.25
N ASP A 154 31.29 22.36 -29.26
CA ASP A 154 31.57 23.38 -28.23
C ASP A 154 31.01 22.97 -26.87
N TRP A 155 29.90 22.23 -26.85
CA TRP A 155 29.18 21.84 -25.66
C TRP A 155 29.41 20.38 -25.22
N ASN A 156 30.32 19.67 -25.88
CA ASN A 156 30.61 18.25 -25.67
C ASN A 156 29.35 17.35 -25.74
N VAL A 157 28.49 17.63 -26.72
CA VAL A 157 27.24 16.92 -26.98
C VAL A 157 27.40 16.03 -28.23
N ASP A 158 26.71 14.89 -28.26
CA ASP A 158 26.50 14.09 -29.47
C ASP A 158 25.33 14.70 -30.27
N PRO A 159 25.55 15.18 -31.50
CA PRO A 159 24.50 15.81 -32.30
C PRO A 159 23.33 14.86 -32.65
N ASN A 160 23.48 13.55 -32.44
CA ASN A 160 22.43 12.54 -32.63
C ASN A 160 21.73 12.14 -31.32
N ARG A 161 21.94 12.88 -30.23
CA ARG A 161 21.30 12.67 -28.93
C ARG A 161 20.77 13.96 -28.34
N VAL A 162 20.14 14.77 -29.20
CA VAL A 162 19.55 16.05 -28.85
C VAL A 162 18.04 15.89 -28.79
N GLY A 163 17.49 15.88 -27.59
CA GLY A 163 16.03 15.85 -27.40
C GLY A 163 15.49 17.12 -26.77
N VAL A 164 14.17 17.16 -26.66
CA VAL A 164 13.42 18.30 -26.12
C VAL A 164 12.56 17.85 -24.96
N MET A 165 12.42 18.71 -23.96
CA MET A 165 11.54 18.54 -22.81
C MET A 165 10.70 19.80 -22.68
N GLY A 166 9.39 19.66 -22.52
CA GLY A 166 8.51 20.81 -22.40
C GLY A 166 7.46 20.66 -21.30
N PHE A 167 7.21 21.74 -20.57
CA PHE A 167 6.19 21.81 -19.52
C PHE A 167 4.97 22.59 -20.02
N SER A 168 3.77 22.06 -19.84
CA SER A 168 2.50 22.76 -20.19
C SER A 168 2.50 23.35 -21.62
N ALA A 169 2.60 24.67 -21.79
CA ALA A 169 2.73 25.33 -23.09
C ALA A 169 4.07 25.02 -23.80
N GLY A 170 5.16 24.92 -23.06
CA GLY A 170 6.44 24.40 -23.54
C GLY A 170 6.33 22.94 -23.99
N GLY A 171 5.47 22.17 -23.32
CA GLY A 171 5.12 20.80 -23.69
C GLY A 171 4.40 20.71 -25.04
N GLU A 172 3.58 21.70 -25.38
CA GLU A 172 2.94 21.77 -26.70
C GLU A 172 3.94 21.99 -27.82
N ILE A 173 4.90 22.92 -27.66
CA ILE A 173 5.93 23.14 -28.69
C ILE A 173 6.91 21.96 -28.78
N ALA A 174 7.21 21.29 -27.66
CA ALA A 174 8.01 20.07 -27.65
C ALA A 174 7.32 18.96 -28.45
N ALA A 175 6.02 18.72 -28.21
CA ALA A 175 5.22 17.76 -28.97
C ALA A 175 5.16 18.09 -30.47
N LEU A 176 4.91 19.36 -30.81
CA LEU A 176 4.86 19.82 -32.20
C LEU A 176 6.20 19.63 -32.90
N SER A 177 7.34 19.90 -32.24
CA SER A 177 8.67 19.70 -32.82
C SER A 177 8.99 18.23 -33.11
N GLY A 178 8.42 17.29 -32.34
CA GLY A 178 8.52 15.85 -32.60
C GLY A 178 7.63 15.33 -33.72
N MET A 179 6.68 16.14 -34.22
CA MET A 179 5.77 15.76 -35.30
C MET A 179 5.96 16.61 -36.57
N ARG A 180 6.62 17.76 -36.44
CA ARG A 180 6.83 18.74 -37.51
C ARG A 180 8.29 19.14 -37.51
N PHE A 181 9.07 18.47 -38.35
CA PHE A 181 10.51 18.66 -38.46
C PHE A 181 10.96 18.47 -39.91
N ASP A 182 12.20 18.86 -40.18
CA ASP A 182 12.87 18.73 -41.46
C ASP A 182 14.33 18.31 -41.27
N ALA A 183 14.97 17.93 -42.37
CA ALA A 183 16.36 17.46 -42.37
C ALA A 183 17.40 18.60 -42.29
N GLY A 184 16.98 19.87 -42.31
CA GLY A 184 17.84 21.04 -42.51
C GLY A 184 17.98 21.41 -43.99
N ASP A 185 18.37 22.66 -44.25
CA ASP A 185 18.61 23.19 -45.59
C ASP A 185 20.11 23.24 -45.87
N GLN A 186 20.61 22.31 -46.68
CA GLN A 186 22.05 22.20 -46.98
C GLN A 186 22.58 23.39 -47.80
N ASP A 187 21.70 24.10 -48.51
CA ASP A 187 22.03 25.23 -49.37
C ASP A 187 22.00 26.57 -48.61
N ALA A 188 21.54 26.59 -47.35
CA ALA A 188 21.50 27.79 -46.54
C ALA A 188 22.91 28.35 -46.24
N ASP A 189 23.08 29.67 -46.29
CA ASP A 189 24.35 30.31 -45.88
C ASP A 189 24.62 30.16 -44.37
N ASP A 190 23.54 30.10 -43.59
CA ASP A 190 23.57 29.92 -42.14
C ASP A 190 23.85 28.45 -41.75
N SER A 191 24.99 28.23 -41.09
CA SER A 191 25.45 26.90 -40.67
C SER A 191 24.50 26.21 -39.69
N ILE A 192 23.69 26.97 -38.94
CA ILE A 192 22.67 26.42 -38.04
C ILE A 192 21.48 25.91 -38.86
N ALA A 193 21.07 26.61 -39.92
CA ALA A 193 19.95 26.20 -40.77
C ALA A 193 20.20 24.87 -41.52
N LYS A 194 21.48 24.50 -41.71
CA LYS A 194 21.89 23.21 -42.29
C LYS A 194 21.59 22.01 -41.41
N GLN A 195 21.38 22.20 -40.11
CA GLN A 195 21.12 21.11 -39.17
C GLN A 195 19.65 20.68 -39.22
N SER A 196 19.38 19.40 -38.96
CA SER A 196 18.00 18.91 -38.81
C SER A 196 17.33 19.54 -37.59
N SER A 197 16.02 19.82 -37.72
CA SER A 197 15.16 20.24 -36.61
C SER A 197 14.50 19.08 -35.87
N ARG A 198 14.67 17.84 -36.32
CA ARG A 198 14.02 16.67 -35.69
C ARG A 198 14.66 16.35 -34.34
N PRO A 199 13.96 16.37 -33.21
CA PRO A 199 14.55 15.93 -31.95
C PRO A 199 14.76 14.41 -31.95
N ASP A 200 15.79 13.94 -31.26
CA ASP A 200 16.10 12.51 -31.14
C ASP A 200 15.18 11.81 -30.12
N PHE A 201 14.63 12.57 -29.18
CA PHE A 201 13.61 12.15 -28.22
C PHE A 201 12.79 13.36 -27.72
N VAL A 202 11.59 13.11 -27.20
CA VAL A 202 10.68 14.15 -26.69
C VAL A 202 10.19 13.78 -25.29
N ALA A 203 10.24 14.73 -24.34
CA ALA A 203 9.65 14.60 -23.02
C ALA A 203 8.52 15.62 -22.83
N LEU A 204 7.32 15.11 -22.57
CA LEU A 204 6.08 15.85 -22.48
C LEU A 204 5.62 15.91 -21.02
N ILE A 205 5.81 17.05 -20.38
CA ILE A 205 5.43 17.25 -18.98
C ILE A 205 4.12 18.07 -18.94
N TYR A 206 3.02 17.36 -18.69
CA TYR A 206 1.63 17.85 -18.68
C TYR A 206 1.27 18.81 -19.83
N PRO A 207 1.53 18.47 -21.10
CA PRO A 207 1.28 19.39 -22.21
C PRO A 207 -0.22 19.62 -22.43
N GLY A 208 -0.63 20.87 -22.66
CA GLY A 208 -2.02 21.21 -22.97
C GLY A 208 -2.44 20.80 -24.39
N ARG A 209 -3.72 20.99 -24.75
CA ARG A 209 -4.19 20.88 -26.16
C ARG A 209 -3.90 19.52 -26.83
N SER A 210 -4.08 18.43 -26.09
CA SER A 210 -3.85 17.04 -26.53
C SER A 210 -4.46 16.64 -27.87
N HIS A 211 -5.57 17.27 -28.27
CA HIS A 211 -6.21 17.05 -29.57
C HIS A 211 -5.31 17.37 -30.77
N ARG A 212 -4.26 18.19 -30.60
CA ARG A 212 -3.31 18.56 -31.66
C ARG A 212 -2.24 17.51 -31.94
N TYR A 213 -2.13 16.47 -31.10
CA TYR A 213 -1.04 15.52 -31.17
C TYR A 213 -1.44 14.28 -31.97
N GLU A 214 -0.85 14.17 -33.16
CA GLU A 214 -1.04 13.09 -34.13
C GLU A 214 0.34 12.55 -34.56
N PRO A 215 0.96 11.71 -33.72
CA PRO A 215 2.29 11.17 -34.00
C PRO A 215 2.30 10.30 -35.26
N GLN A 216 3.41 10.36 -36.00
CA GLN A 216 3.67 9.54 -37.18
C GLN A 216 4.73 8.48 -36.86
N PRO A 217 4.90 7.42 -37.67
CA PRO A 217 5.93 6.40 -37.43
C PRO A 217 7.36 6.96 -37.28
N GLU A 218 7.66 8.07 -37.94
CA GLU A 218 8.93 8.79 -37.86
C GLU A 218 9.06 9.72 -36.64
N SER A 219 7.99 9.90 -35.85
CA SER A 219 8.04 10.66 -34.61
C SER A 219 9.03 10.01 -33.62
N PRO A 220 9.75 10.81 -32.82
CA PRO A 220 10.79 10.32 -31.94
C PRO A 220 10.19 9.60 -30.72
N PRO A 221 10.99 8.72 -30.07
CA PRO A 221 10.67 8.18 -28.76
C PRO A 221 10.18 9.24 -27.78
N THR A 222 9.07 8.96 -27.10
CA THR A 222 8.41 9.96 -26.26
C THR A 222 8.24 9.52 -24.81
N PHE A 223 8.51 10.40 -23.86
CA PHE A 223 8.26 10.23 -22.42
C PHE A 223 7.15 11.18 -22.00
N ILE A 224 6.08 10.70 -21.39
CA ILE A 224 4.90 11.51 -21.03
C ILE A 224 4.66 11.46 -19.53
N VAL A 225 4.49 12.63 -18.91
CA VAL A 225 4.13 12.77 -17.49
C VAL A 225 2.89 13.64 -17.35
N ALA A 226 1.92 13.22 -16.54
CA ALA A 226 0.75 14.02 -16.19
C ALA A 226 0.30 13.81 -14.73
N GLY A 227 -0.45 14.77 -14.19
CA GLY A 227 -1.14 14.61 -12.91
C GLY A 227 -2.57 14.09 -13.11
N TYR A 228 -3.02 13.19 -12.24
CA TYR A 228 -4.40 12.68 -12.26
C TYR A 228 -5.43 13.77 -12.01
N GLY A 229 -5.13 14.71 -11.10
CA GLY A 229 -5.99 15.86 -10.78
C GLY A 229 -5.86 17.03 -11.74
N ASP A 230 -5.16 16.87 -12.88
CA ASP A 230 -5.05 17.90 -13.90
C ASP A 230 -6.31 17.96 -14.78
N ARG A 231 -6.46 19.05 -15.54
CA ARG A 231 -7.56 19.27 -16.47
C ARG A 231 -7.70 18.12 -17.46
N ARG A 232 -8.93 17.87 -17.90
CA ARG A 232 -9.31 16.71 -18.74
C ARG A 232 -8.48 16.58 -20.02
N ASP A 233 -8.14 17.68 -20.69
CA ASP A 233 -7.30 17.65 -21.89
C ASP A 233 -5.86 17.18 -21.61
N ILE A 234 -5.43 17.14 -20.35
CA ILE A 234 -4.15 16.60 -19.92
C ILE A 234 -4.32 15.21 -19.29
N SER A 235 -5.11 15.09 -18.22
CA SER A 235 -5.20 13.85 -17.44
C SER A 235 -5.73 12.67 -18.26
N GLU A 236 -6.88 12.85 -18.93
CA GLU A 236 -7.40 11.87 -19.91
C GLU A 236 -6.73 12.03 -21.27
N GLY A 237 -6.45 13.26 -21.69
CA GLY A 237 -5.91 13.56 -23.00
C GLY A 237 -4.54 12.93 -23.25
N MET A 238 -3.64 12.89 -22.26
CA MET A 238 -2.32 12.26 -22.39
C MET A 238 -2.40 10.75 -22.48
N ALA A 239 -3.37 10.11 -21.81
CA ALA A 239 -3.63 8.69 -22.00
C ALA A 239 -4.06 8.39 -23.44
N ASN A 240 -4.92 9.24 -24.02
CA ASN A 240 -5.30 9.11 -25.42
C ASN A 240 -4.14 9.35 -26.39
N VAL A 241 -3.28 10.33 -26.12
CA VAL A 241 -2.09 10.62 -26.92
C VAL A 241 -1.10 9.47 -26.87
N TYR A 242 -0.86 8.87 -25.70
CA TYR A 242 -0.06 7.65 -25.59
C TYR A 242 -0.59 6.52 -26.48
N LEU A 243 -1.91 6.31 -26.52
CA LEU A 243 -2.51 5.31 -27.41
C LEU A 243 -2.28 5.64 -28.89
N LYS A 244 -2.26 6.92 -29.28
CA LYS A 244 -1.90 7.33 -30.65
C LYS A 244 -0.45 7.01 -30.98
N TYR A 245 0.50 7.32 -30.09
CA TYR A 245 1.92 6.95 -30.26
C TYR A 245 2.09 5.44 -30.40
N LYS A 246 1.42 4.66 -29.55
CA LYS A 246 1.44 3.19 -29.61
C LYS A 246 0.91 2.67 -30.95
N ARG A 247 -0.17 3.25 -31.48
CA ARG A 247 -0.72 2.88 -32.80
C ARG A 247 0.22 3.26 -33.95
N ALA A 248 0.95 4.37 -33.83
CA ALA A 248 1.96 4.79 -34.79
C ALA A 248 3.24 3.93 -34.74
N GLY A 249 3.37 2.99 -33.78
CA GLY A 249 4.56 2.17 -33.60
C GLY A 249 5.74 2.93 -32.99
N VAL A 250 5.49 4.12 -32.45
CA VAL A 250 6.51 4.94 -31.81
C VAL A 250 6.62 4.51 -30.35
N PRO A 251 7.81 4.10 -29.88
CA PRO A 251 7.93 3.63 -28.52
C PRO A 251 7.81 4.82 -27.56
N THR A 252 6.86 4.73 -26.63
CA THR A 252 6.46 5.82 -25.72
C THR A 252 6.19 5.28 -24.32
N GLU A 253 6.53 6.04 -23.28
CA GLU A 253 6.21 5.73 -21.88
C GLU A 253 5.28 6.81 -21.29
N LEU A 254 4.34 6.41 -20.42
CA LEU A 254 3.34 7.29 -19.80
C LEU A 254 3.31 7.09 -18.28
N HIS A 255 3.49 8.18 -17.55
CA HIS A 255 3.34 8.25 -16.10
C HIS A 255 2.19 9.20 -15.71
N ILE A 256 1.20 8.70 -14.97
CA ILE A 256 0.12 9.50 -14.39
C ILE A 256 0.21 9.41 -12.86
N TYR A 257 0.42 10.54 -12.19
CA TYR A 257 0.55 10.60 -10.75
C TYR A 257 -0.79 10.94 -10.07
N SER A 258 -1.29 10.03 -9.23
CA SER A 258 -2.63 10.10 -8.61
C SER A 258 -2.86 11.30 -7.69
N ASN A 259 -1.80 11.85 -7.10
CA ASN A 259 -1.86 12.99 -6.16
C ASN A 259 -1.20 14.26 -6.73
N ALA A 260 -1.24 14.44 -8.06
CA ALA A 260 -0.67 15.60 -8.73
C ALA A 260 -1.72 16.35 -9.56
N GLY A 261 -1.68 17.67 -9.52
CA GLY A 261 -2.42 18.59 -10.41
C GLY A 261 -1.49 19.25 -11.42
N HIS A 262 -1.92 20.37 -12.01
CA HIS A 262 -1.11 21.12 -13.00
C HIS A 262 0.08 21.85 -12.36
N GLY A 263 1.20 21.99 -13.09
CA GLY A 263 2.29 22.90 -12.71
C GLY A 263 3.16 22.45 -11.54
N PHE A 264 3.33 21.14 -11.34
CA PHE A 264 4.19 20.63 -10.26
C PHE A 264 5.68 20.88 -10.52
N GLY A 265 6.13 20.83 -11.78
CA GLY A 265 7.52 21.02 -12.21
C GLY A 265 8.56 20.25 -11.39
N LEU A 266 9.75 20.83 -11.23
CA LEU A 266 10.77 20.37 -10.28
C LEU A 266 11.09 21.51 -9.30
N ARG A 267 10.88 21.28 -8.00
CA ARG A 267 11.01 22.28 -6.93
C ARG A 267 11.89 21.75 -5.81
N GLU A 268 12.88 22.54 -5.41
CA GLU A 268 13.78 22.18 -4.31
C GLU A 268 13.03 22.07 -2.97
N GLY A 269 13.41 21.10 -2.15
CA GLY A 269 12.82 20.88 -0.82
C GLY A 269 11.40 20.31 -0.79
N LYS A 270 10.79 20.02 -1.95
CA LYS A 270 9.50 19.32 -2.05
C LYS A 270 9.72 17.82 -2.21
N SER A 271 9.01 17.02 -1.41
CA SER A 271 9.05 15.56 -1.44
C SER A 271 7.70 14.96 -1.85
N GLY A 272 7.71 13.76 -2.43
CA GLY A 272 6.51 13.06 -2.90
C GLY A 272 6.79 12.26 -4.17
N SER A 273 5.91 11.32 -4.51
CA SER A 273 6.09 10.44 -5.68
C SER A 273 6.17 11.21 -7.00
N VAL A 274 5.37 12.28 -7.13
CA VAL A 274 5.41 13.14 -8.32
C VAL A 274 6.78 13.78 -8.51
N MET A 275 7.49 14.18 -7.45
CA MET A 275 8.80 14.84 -7.57
C MET A 275 9.91 13.92 -8.11
N ARG A 276 9.65 12.61 -8.19
CA ARG A 276 10.57 11.60 -8.77
C ARG A 276 10.33 11.32 -10.26
N TRP A 277 9.50 12.12 -10.93
CA TRP A 277 9.29 11.98 -12.38
C TRP A 277 10.61 12.16 -13.17
N VAL A 278 11.54 12.96 -12.63
CA VAL A 278 12.85 13.19 -13.24
C VAL A 278 13.76 11.95 -13.17
N ASP A 279 13.66 11.17 -12.08
CA ASP A 279 14.35 9.89 -11.94
C ASP A 279 13.83 8.90 -13.00
N ARG A 280 12.50 8.85 -13.20
CA ARG A 280 11.87 8.03 -14.24
C ARG A 280 12.29 8.43 -15.65
N PHE A 281 12.49 9.72 -15.90
CA PHE A 281 13.02 10.19 -17.18
C PHE A 281 14.46 9.70 -17.41
N ILE A 282 15.32 9.73 -16.39
CA ILE A 282 16.69 9.20 -16.48
C ILE A 282 16.67 7.69 -16.75
N ASP A 283 15.85 6.94 -16.02
CA ASP A 283 15.69 5.49 -16.21
C ASP A 283 15.30 5.19 -17.67
N TRP A 284 14.25 5.86 -18.16
CA TRP A 284 13.78 5.73 -19.54
C TRP A 284 14.86 6.10 -20.56
N ALA A 285 15.58 7.22 -20.35
CA ALA A 285 16.66 7.63 -21.24
C ALA A 285 17.81 6.62 -21.28
N GLY A 286 18.13 6.00 -20.14
CA GLY A 286 19.06 4.89 -20.02
C GLY A 286 18.62 3.65 -20.80
N ASP A 287 17.36 3.23 -20.63
CA ASP A 287 16.77 2.10 -21.36
C ASP A 287 16.76 2.32 -22.88
N ARG A 288 16.64 3.59 -23.31
CA ARG A 288 16.74 4.00 -24.71
C ARG A 288 18.17 4.14 -25.23
N LYS A 289 19.18 3.92 -24.39
CA LYS A 289 20.59 4.13 -24.71
C LYS A 289 20.88 5.55 -25.21
N LEU A 290 20.12 6.53 -24.73
CA LEU A 290 20.39 7.94 -24.96
C LEU A 290 21.55 8.42 -24.07
N ILE A 291 21.63 7.84 -22.87
CA ILE A 291 22.76 7.96 -21.95
C ILE A 291 23.71 6.79 -22.24
N VAL A 292 24.80 7.04 -22.96
CA VAL A 292 25.89 6.05 -23.15
C VAL A 292 27.14 6.63 -22.52
N ARG A 293 27.72 5.93 -21.56
CA ARG A 293 29.04 6.25 -21.02
C ARG A 293 30.06 5.61 -21.98
N GLU A 294 30.78 6.39 -22.79
CA GLU A 294 31.81 5.83 -23.68
C GLU A 294 32.93 5.19 -22.84
N ALA A 295 33.28 3.94 -23.17
CA ALA A 295 34.46 3.29 -22.61
C ALA A 295 35.71 4.00 -23.16
N LYS A 296 36.50 4.62 -22.27
CA LYS A 296 37.71 5.37 -22.67
C LYS A 296 38.62 4.55 -23.58
N SER A 297 38.93 5.09 -24.76
CA SER A 297 39.98 4.59 -25.64
C SER A 297 41.35 4.69 -24.97
N LYS A 298 42.13 3.61 -25.06
CA LYS A 298 43.52 3.43 -24.58
C LYS A 298 44.40 4.70 -24.64
N PRO A 299 45.15 5.04 -23.57
CA PRO A 299 46.44 5.71 -23.71
C PRO A 299 47.47 4.71 -24.22
N SER A 300 48.29 5.17 -25.17
CA SER A 300 49.41 4.45 -25.78
C SER A 300 50.38 3.94 -24.71
N ALA A 301 50.82 2.69 -24.86
CA ALA A 301 51.90 2.10 -24.10
C ALA A 301 53.22 2.81 -24.47
N ASP A 302 53.64 3.77 -23.67
CA ASP A 302 55.05 4.01 -23.34
C ASP A 302 55.14 5.12 -22.29
N THR A 303 56.00 4.88 -21.30
CA THR A 303 56.34 5.68 -20.10
C THR A 303 55.54 5.31 -18.83
N PRO A 304 56.20 4.79 -17.78
CA PRO A 304 55.58 4.64 -16.46
C PRO A 304 55.41 6.04 -15.85
N SER A 305 54.19 6.57 -15.86
CA SER A 305 53.86 7.75 -15.07
C SER A 305 53.47 7.32 -13.67
N GLU A 306 54.21 7.81 -12.68
CA GLU A 306 53.92 7.66 -11.25
C GLU A 306 52.46 8.01 -10.90
N PRO A 307 51.88 7.38 -9.85
CA PRO A 307 50.52 7.69 -9.41
C PRO A 307 50.43 9.15 -8.95
N LYS A 308 49.51 9.92 -9.57
CA LYS A 308 49.12 11.24 -9.06
C LYS A 308 48.34 11.07 -7.76
N PRO A 309 48.73 11.76 -6.67
CA PRO A 309 47.98 11.78 -5.42
C PRO A 309 46.96 12.93 -5.45
N GLU A 310 45.69 12.63 -5.68
CA GLU A 310 44.57 13.58 -5.46
C GLU A 310 43.42 12.83 -4.77
N ASP A 311 43.53 12.70 -3.44
CA ASP A 311 42.48 12.97 -2.44
C ASP A 311 43.00 12.58 -1.05
N GLU A 312 43.85 13.45 -0.48
CA GLU A 312 44.15 13.45 0.96
C GLU A 312 42.91 13.94 1.73
N ALA A 313 41.94 13.03 1.93
CA ALA A 313 40.97 13.00 3.04
C ALA A 313 39.96 11.83 2.93
N SER A 314 40.15 10.83 2.06
CA SER A 314 39.22 9.68 2.00
C SER A 314 39.54 8.63 3.09
N ASP A 315 38.50 8.18 3.79
CA ASP A 315 38.55 7.07 4.75
C ASP A 315 38.73 5.69 4.08
N LEU A 316 38.70 5.64 2.74
CA LEU A 316 38.75 4.44 1.93
C LEU A 316 39.90 4.46 0.91
N LYS A 317 40.41 3.27 0.58
CA LYS A 317 41.23 2.99 -0.59
C LYS A 317 40.37 2.26 -1.62
N ILE A 318 40.19 2.87 -2.79
CA ILE A 318 39.41 2.31 -3.92
C ILE A 318 40.35 2.06 -5.09
N ILE A 319 40.33 0.84 -5.64
CA ILE A 319 41.09 0.44 -6.82
C ILE A 319 40.08 -0.01 -7.89
N ARG A 320 40.10 0.65 -9.04
CA ARG A 320 39.18 0.40 -10.14
C ARG A 320 39.77 -0.56 -11.17
N ASP A 321 38.89 -1.25 -11.88
CA ASP A 321 39.22 -2.00 -13.10
C ASP A 321 40.37 -3.02 -12.98
N ILE A 322 40.40 -3.73 -11.86
CA ILE A 322 41.34 -4.82 -11.64
C ILE A 322 40.94 -6.02 -12.51
N ALA A 323 41.88 -6.53 -13.30
CA ALA A 323 41.68 -7.76 -14.07
C ALA A 323 41.79 -8.98 -13.16
N TYR A 324 40.68 -9.71 -12.99
CA TYR A 324 40.67 -10.94 -12.16
C TYR A 324 40.98 -12.22 -12.93
N ARG A 325 40.96 -12.13 -14.26
CA ARG A 325 41.26 -13.21 -15.21
C ARG A 325 42.22 -12.71 -16.27
N LYS A 326 43.04 -13.62 -16.82
CA LYS A 326 43.95 -13.32 -17.93
C LYS A 326 43.18 -12.89 -19.18
N GLY A 327 43.45 -11.67 -19.63
CA GLY A 327 42.95 -11.09 -20.89
C GLY A 327 42.40 -9.67 -20.74
N ASP A 328 42.03 -9.07 -21.87
CA ASP A 328 41.69 -7.64 -21.96
C ASP A 328 40.17 -7.34 -21.98
N SER A 329 39.33 -8.30 -21.60
CA SER A 329 37.88 -8.11 -21.56
C SER A 329 37.45 -7.21 -20.39
N GLN A 330 36.55 -6.26 -20.66
CA GLN A 330 35.90 -5.44 -19.63
C GLN A 330 35.03 -6.27 -18.69
N ALA A 331 34.43 -7.34 -19.21
CA ALA A 331 33.69 -8.31 -18.42
C ALA A 331 34.56 -9.06 -17.39
N TRP A 332 35.89 -8.97 -17.49
CA TRP A 332 36.84 -9.58 -16.54
C TRP A 332 37.48 -8.54 -15.62
N ARG A 333 36.73 -7.49 -15.30
CA ARG A 333 37.17 -6.40 -14.42
C ARG A 333 36.34 -6.35 -13.14
N LEU A 334 36.97 -5.99 -12.04
CA LEU A 334 36.31 -5.70 -10.78
C LEU A 334 36.79 -4.36 -10.21
N ASP A 335 35.97 -3.73 -9.40
CA ASP A 335 36.39 -2.65 -8.51
C ASP A 335 36.56 -3.22 -7.10
N LEU A 336 37.56 -2.73 -6.37
CA LEU A 336 37.84 -3.12 -5.01
C LEU A 336 37.84 -1.87 -4.12
N ALA A 337 37.12 -1.92 -2.98
CA ALA A 337 37.22 -0.90 -1.95
C ALA A 337 37.55 -1.52 -0.59
N MET A 338 38.36 -0.82 0.20
CA MET A 338 38.77 -1.23 1.55
C MET A 338 39.04 0.01 2.42
N PRO A 339 38.99 -0.10 3.75
CA PRO A 339 39.44 0.98 4.63
C PRO A 339 40.86 1.44 4.32
N ALA A 340 41.10 2.75 4.26
CA ALA A 340 42.42 3.32 4.02
C ALA A 340 43.42 2.94 5.15
N LYS A 341 42.92 2.81 6.38
CA LYS A 341 43.73 2.41 7.54
C LYS A 341 43.87 0.89 7.61
N GLN A 342 45.09 0.41 7.40
CA GLN A 342 45.40 -1.02 7.52
C GLN A 342 45.48 -1.42 9.01
N THR A 343 44.83 -2.53 9.36
CA THR A 343 44.88 -3.16 10.69
C THR A 343 45.74 -4.42 10.64
N LYS A 344 46.14 -4.96 11.79
CA LYS A 344 46.86 -6.25 11.84
C LYS A 344 45.94 -7.43 11.49
N ASP A 345 44.66 -7.35 11.84
CA ASP A 345 43.70 -8.44 11.63
C ASP A 345 43.18 -8.49 10.21
N LEU A 346 43.07 -9.70 9.65
CA LEU A 346 42.48 -9.94 8.33
C LEU A 346 40.99 -9.56 8.34
N ARG A 347 40.53 -8.97 7.24
CA ARG A 347 39.16 -8.45 7.10
C ARG A 347 38.25 -9.44 6.37
N PRO A 348 36.97 -9.52 6.73
CA PRO A 348 36.00 -10.20 5.88
C PRO A 348 35.86 -9.47 4.54
N ALA A 349 35.49 -10.21 3.49
CA ALA A 349 35.22 -9.64 2.18
C ALA A 349 33.78 -9.85 1.71
N LEU A 350 33.31 -8.96 0.84
CA LEU A 350 31.99 -9.05 0.21
C LEU A 350 32.10 -8.88 -1.30
N VAL A 351 31.64 -9.88 -2.05
CA VAL A 351 31.54 -9.85 -3.51
C VAL A 351 30.14 -9.37 -3.90
N ILE A 352 30.07 -8.26 -4.64
CA ILE A 352 28.83 -7.65 -5.10
C ILE A 352 28.65 -7.96 -6.58
N VAL A 353 27.51 -8.55 -6.92
CA VAL A 353 27.18 -9.01 -8.27
C VAL A 353 25.94 -8.27 -8.77
N HIS A 354 26.09 -7.53 -9.87
CA HIS A 354 25.02 -6.69 -10.38
C HIS A 354 23.90 -7.49 -11.07
N GLY A 355 22.68 -6.98 -10.98
CA GLY A 355 21.50 -7.46 -11.72
C GLY A 355 21.46 -6.92 -13.15
N GLY A 356 20.42 -7.29 -13.90
CA GLY A 356 20.21 -6.90 -15.30
C GLY A 356 19.77 -8.03 -16.25
N GLY A 357 19.13 -9.07 -15.72
CA GLY A 357 18.58 -10.18 -16.50
C GLY A 357 19.64 -10.95 -17.32
N TRP A 358 20.89 -10.98 -16.85
CA TRP A 358 22.07 -11.51 -17.53
C TRP A 358 22.38 -10.90 -18.92
N ARG A 359 21.55 -9.96 -19.39
CA ARG A 359 21.61 -9.31 -20.71
C ARG A 359 22.14 -7.88 -20.65
N GLY A 360 22.14 -7.30 -19.46
CA GLY A 360 22.60 -5.95 -19.16
C GLY A 360 23.03 -5.82 -17.70
N GLY A 361 23.27 -4.59 -17.26
CA GLY A 361 23.82 -4.28 -15.95
C GLY A 361 25.32 -4.02 -16.00
N SER A 362 25.84 -3.39 -14.94
CA SER A 362 27.28 -3.11 -14.79
C SER A 362 27.59 -2.92 -13.30
N LYS A 363 28.83 -3.21 -12.90
CA LYS A 363 29.36 -2.85 -11.57
C LYS A 363 29.30 -1.34 -11.33
N SER A 364 29.22 -0.52 -12.39
CA SER A 364 29.26 0.95 -12.35
C SER A 364 27.92 1.59 -11.96
N VAL A 365 26.86 0.81 -11.77
CA VAL A 365 25.56 1.32 -11.33
C VAL A 365 25.65 1.80 -9.87
N ASP A 366 25.07 2.97 -9.61
CA ASP A 366 25.28 3.75 -8.37
C ASP A 366 24.95 2.97 -7.10
N VAL A 367 23.91 2.13 -7.10
CA VAL A 367 23.57 1.33 -5.92
C VAL A 367 24.66 0.33 -5.54
N TYR A 368 25.28 -0.35 -6.52
CA TYR A 368 26.35 -1.31 -6.25
C TYR A 368 27.64 -0.61 -5.84
N GLN A 369 27.92 0.56 -6.42
CA GLN A 369 29.03 1.42 -6.01
C GLN A 369 28.84 1.95 -4.59
N LYS A 370 27.62 2.38 -4.24
CA LYS A 370 27.26 2.80 -2.89
C LYS A 370 27.45 1.67 -1.90
N MET A 371 26.89 0.49 -2.16
CA MET A 371 27.06 -0.68 -1.31
C MET A 371 28.54 -1.06 -1.13
N MET A 372 29.33 -1.05 -2.21
CA MET A 372 30.77 -1.30 -2.16
C MET A 372 31.47 -0.34 -1.19
N THR A 373 31.19 0.96 -1.29
CA THR A 373 31.82 1.96 -0.39
C THR A 373 31.31 1.87 1.04
N GLU A 374 30.02 1.64 1.28
CA GLU A 374 29.45 1.58 2.62
C GLU A 374 29.95 0.37 3.42
N TYR A 375 29.98 -0.82 2.79
CA TYR A 375 30.55 -2.00 3.44
C TYR A 375 32.06 -1.88 3.63
N ALA A 376 32.77 -1.22 2.71
CA ALA A 376 34.18 -0.90 2.94
C ALA A 376 34.36 -0.03 4.19
N ARG A 377 33.54 1.01 4.40
CA ARG A 377 33.58 1.84 5.63
C ARG A 377 33.28 1.04 6.89
N LYS A 378 32.43 0.01 6.79
CA LYS A 378 32.08 -0.91 7.88
C LYS A 378 33.17 -1.95 8.18
N GLY A 379 34.31 -1.87 7.50
CA GLY A 379 35.51 -2.67 7.79
C GLY A 379 35.71 -3.89 6.89
N TYR A 380 34.87 -4.09 5.88
CA TYR A 380 35.00 -5.15 4.88
C TYR A 380 35.99 -4.77 3.78
N VAL A 381 36.49 -5.75 3.05
CA VAL A 381 37.04 -5.56 1.71
C VAL A 381 35.94 -5.90 0.71
N THR A 382 35.48 -4.93 -0.07
CA THR A 382 34.39 -5.14 -1.02
C THR A 382 34.93 -5.25 -2.43
N VAL A 383 34.34 -6.15 -3.20
CA VAL A 383 34.71 -6.43 -4.59
C VAL A 383 33.44 -6.39 -5.43
N ASN A 384 33.33 -5.42 -6.33
CA ASN A 384 32.19 -5.25 -7.22
C ASN A 384 32.56 -5.69 -8.64
N VAL A 385 31.91 -6.75 -9.14
CA VAL A 385 32.40 -7.57 -10.26
C VAL A 385 31.60 -7.34 -11.53
N GLU A 386 32.28 -7.16 -12.67
CA GLU A 386 31.69 -7.38 -14.00
C GLU A 386 31.76 -8.86 -14.39
N TYR A 387 30.81 -9.32 -15.20
CA TYR A 387 30.79 -10.67 -15.76
C TYR A 387 30.28 -10.63 -17.21
N ARG A 388 30.64 -11.63 -18.02
CA ARG A 388 30.18 -11.71 -19.42
C ARG A 388 28.66 -11.83 -19.46
N LEU A 389 28.01 -10.90 -20.15
CA LEU A 389 26.57 -10.94 -20.39
C LEU A 389 26.24 -12.01 -21.44
N ILE A 390 25.02 -12.53 -21.45
CA ILE A 390 24.63 -13.62 -22.37
C ILE A 390 24.67 -13.22 -23.86
N GLY A 391 24.69 -11.92 -24.15
CA GLY A 391 24.93 -11.41 -25.50
C GLY A 391 26.40 -11.45 -25.93
N GLU A 392 27.33 -11.51 -24.97
CA GLU A 392 28.77 -11.62 -25.20
C GLU A 392 29.21 -13.09 -25.23
N ALA A 393 28.72 -13.89 -24.28
CA ALA A 393 28.95 -15.33 -24.22
C ALA A 393 27.75 -16.02 -23.56
N PRO A 394 27.25 -17.15 -24.11
CA PRO A 394 26.12 -17.85 -23.52
C PRO A 394 26.43 -18.35 -22.10
N PHE A 395 25.39 -18.65 -21.33
CA PHE A 395 25.54 -19.38 -20.06
C PHE A 395 26.32 -20.69 -20.31
N PRO A 396 27.28 -21.10 -19.46
CA PRO A 396 27.58 -20.64 -18.11
C PRO A 396 28.64 -19.53 -17.94
N ALA A 397 28.99 -18.79 -19.00
CA ALA A 397 30.07 -17.80 -18.94
C ALA A 397 29.98 -16.81 -17.76
N CYS A 398 28.78 -16.33 -17.42
CA CYS A 398 28.58 -15.39 -16.32
C CYS A 398 28.86 -16.01 -14.93
N ILE A 399 28.46 -17.26 -14.68
CA ILE A 399 28.76 -17.94 -13.40
C ILE A 399 30.24 -18.34 -13.30
N GLU A 400 30.85 -18.75 -14.41
CA GLU A 400 32.29 -19.01 -14.49
C GLU A 400 33.12 -17.78 -14.11
N ASP A 401 32.70 -16.61 -14.61
CA ASP A 401 33.37 -15.34 -14.37
C ASP A 401 33.32 -14.92 -12.90
N VAL A 402 32.14 -14.92 -12.27
CA VAL A 402 32.03 -14.54 -10.85
C VAL A 402 32.71 -15.58 -9.94
N LYS A 403 32.71 -16.87 -10.30
CA LYS A 403 33.50 -17.90 -9.60
C LYS A 403 34.99 -17.63 -9.72
N CYS A 404 35.47 -17.23 -10.90
CA CYS A 404 36.85 -16.82 -11.10
C CYS A 404 37.21 -15.58 -10.26
N ALA A 405 36.32 -14.61 -10.13
CA ALA A 405 36.55 -13.42 -9.29
C ALA A 405 36.72 -13.78 -7.81
N VAL A 406 35.93 -14.74 -7.28
CA VAL A 406 36.09 -15.24 -5.90
C VAL A 406 37.44 -15.97 -5.73
N ARG A 407 37.83 -16.83 -6.68
CA ARG A 407 39.14 -17.51 -6.64
C ARG A 407 40.30 -16.51 -6.71
N TRP A 408 40.19 -15.51 -7.58
CA TRP A 408 41.15 -14.41 -7.66
C TRP A 408 41.27 -13.66 -6.33
N LEU A 409 40.14 -13.34 -5.68
CA LEU A 409 40.14 -12.66 -4.38
C LEU A 409 40.85 -13.48 -3.31
N ARG A 410 40.64 -14.80 -3.27
CA ARG A 410 41.37 -15.71 -2.37
C ARG A 410 42.86 -15.77 -2.68
N ALA A 411 43.22 -15.81 -3.97
CA ALA A 411 44.62 -15.79 -4.39
C ALA A 411 45.36 -14.51 -3.97
N HIS A 412 44.64 -13.38 -3.93
CA HIS A 412 45.18 -12.07 -3.55
C HIS A 412 44.82 -11.67 -2.10
N ALA A 413 44.33 -12.61 -1.29
CA ALA A 413 43.84 -12.31 0.05
C ALA A 413 44.92 -11.66 0.92
N LYS A 414 46.17 -12.13 0.80
CA LYS A 414 47.32 -11.55 1.50
C LYS A 414 47.64 -10.12 1.04
N GLU A 415 47.47 -9.81 -0.24
CA GLU A 415 47.74 -8.47 -0.79
C GLU A 415 46.72 -7.44 -0.28
N TYR A 416 45.45 -7.83 -0.24
CA TYR A 416 44.35 -6.95 0.16
C TYR A 416 43.91 -7.12 1.61
N HIS A 417 44.68 -7.88 2.41
CA HIS A 417 44.43 -8.12 3.83
C HIS A 417 43.04 -8.72 4.11
N VAL A 418 42.60 -9.60 3.22
CA VAL A 418 41.34 -10.35 3.28
C VAL A 418 41.56 -11.66 4.00
N ASP A 419 40.56 -12.07 4.76
CA ASP A 419 40.44 -13.42 5.28
C ASP A 419 39.78 -14.32 4.22
N PRO A 420 40.51 -15.28 3.62
CA PRO A 420 39.99 -16.10 2.53
C PRO A 420 38.86 -17.04 2.96
N ASP A 421 38.65 -17.23 4.27
CA ASP A 421 37.61 -18.07 4.85
C ASP A 421 36.39 -17.25 5.31
N ARG A 422 36.37 -15.93 5.06
CA ARG A 422 35.27 -15.02 5.40
C ARG A 422 34.89 -14.14 4.22
N ILE A 423 34.44 -14.77 3.12
CA ILE A 423 33.99 -14.10 1.90
C ILE A 423 32.48 -14.30 1.74
N GLY A 424 31.70 -13.22 1.75
CA GLY A 424 30.27 -13.25 1.40
C GLY A 424 30.01 -12.86 -0.05
N ALA A 425 28.81 -13.17 -0.55
CA ALA A 425 28.30 -12.63 -1.81
C ALA A 425 26.95 -11.94 -1.63
N TYR A 426 26.76 -10.83 -2.34
CA TYR A 426 25.47 -10.17 -2.51
C TYR A 426 25.14 -10.00 -3.98
N GLY A 427 23.86 -10.16 -4.34
CA GLY A 427 23.37 -9.72 -5.63
C GLY A 427 21.88 -9.46 -5.65
N HIS A 428 21.43 -8.77 -6.70
CA HIS A 428 20.02 -8.50 -6.98
C HIS A 428 19.60 -9.07 -8.34
N SER A 429 18.40 -9.66 -8.45
CA SER A 429 17.85 -10.21 -9.70
C SER A 429 18.80 -11.25 -10.34
N ALA A 430 19.22 -11.09 -11.59
CA ALA A 430 20.23 -11.95 -12.21
C ALA A 430 21.54 -12.07 -11.39
N GLY A 431 21.96 -11.01 -10.69
CA GLY A 431 23.11 -11.05 -9.79
C GLY A 431 22.82 -11.84 -8.50
N ALA A 432 21.56 -11.84 -8.04
CA ALA A 432 21.13 -12.65 -6.89
C ALA A 432 21.17 -14.15 -7.24
N HIS A 433 20.79 -14.51 -8.46
CA HIS A 433 20.98 -15.87 -8.99
C HIS A 433 22.46 -16.27 -8.97
N LEU A 434 23.35 -15.43 -9.48
CA LEU A 434 24.79 -15.70 -9.48
C LEU A 434 25.36 -15.78 -8.05
N ALA A 435 24.91 -14.93 -7.13
CA ALA A 435 25.31 -14.98 -5.72
C ALA A 435 24.87 -16.27 -5.02
N LEU A 436 23.66 -16.78 -5.29
CA LEU A 436 23.22 -18.09 -4.81
C LEU A 436 24.07 -19.21 -5.41
N MET A 437 24.36 -19.15 -6.72
CA MET A 437 25.21 -20.14 -7.38
C MET A 437 26.65 -20.14 -6.86
N LEU A 438 27.18 -18.98 -6.43
CA LEU A 438 28.48 -18.89 -5.73
C LEU A 438 28.47 -19.63 -4.39
N ALA A 439 27.35 -19.66 -3.68
CA ALA A 439 27.25 -20.41 -2.42
C ALA A 439 26.98 -21.90 -2.65
N MET A 440 26.18 -22.24 -3.67
CA MET A 440 25.56 -23.56 -3.78
C MET A 440 26.15 -24.50 -4.84
N ALA A 441 26.74 -23.98 -5.92
CA ALA A 441 27.15 -24.82 -7.04
C ALA A 441 28.56 -25.39 -6.82
N PRO A 442 28.73 -26.68 -6.51
CA PRO A 442 30.03 -27.28 -6.23
C PRO A 442 30.91 -27.35 -7.48
N LYS A 443 32.21 -27.56 -7.30
CA LYS A 443 33.17 -27.78 -8.41
C LYS A 443 32.75 -28.91 -9.35
N SER A 444 32.07 -29.95 -8.83
CA SER A 444 31.54 -31.08 -9.61
C SER A 444 30.41 -30.69 -10.57
N ALA A 445 29.79 -29.53 -10.42
CA ALA A 445 28.79 -29.01 -11.34
C ALA A 445 29.39 -28.58 -12.70
N GLY A 446 30.73 -28.51 -12.82
CA GLY A 446 31.40 -28.14 -14.07
C GLY A 446 31.29 -26.67 -14.44
N LEU A 447 30.97 -25.79 -13.47
CA LEU A 447 30.74 -24.35 -13.69
C LEU A 447 31.94 -23.46 -13.30
N GLU A 448 33.12 -24.03 -13.08
CA GLU A 448 34.31 -23.26 -12.64
C GLU A 448 34.95 -22.42 -13.75
N GLY A 449 34.72 -22.79 -15.02
CA GLY A 449 35.33 -22.19 -16.20
C GLY A 449 36.85 -22.41 -16.27
N ASP A 450 37.48 -21.64 -17.16
CA ASP A 450 38.91 -21.69 -17.49
C ASP A 450 39.67 -20.39 -17.09
N GLY A 451 39.10 -19.62 -16.16
CA GLY A 451 39.63 -18.31 -15.76
C GLY A 451 40.91 -18.33 -14.92
N GLY A 452 41.29 -19.51 -14.41
CA GLY A 452 42.45 -19.73 -13.55
C GLY A 452 42.14 -19.65 -12.05
N TRP A 453 43.23 -19.69 -11.26
CA TRP A 453 43.22 -19.75 -9.79
C TRP A 453 42.55 -21.01 -9.24
N ASP A 454 42.64 -22.12 -9.98
CA ASP A 454 41.89 -23.36 -9.76
C ASP A 454 42.25 -24.09 -8.45
N GLU A 455 43.36 -23.70 -7.83
CA GLU A 455 43.80 -24.12 -6.50
C GLU A 455 43.00 -23.48 -5.35
N PHE A 456 42.27 -22.39 -5.61
CA PHE A 456 41.41 -21.73 -4.64
C PHE A 456 39.94 -22.13 -4.83
N SER A 457 39.19 -22.21 -3.73
CA SER A 457 37.74 -22.43 -3.80
C SER A 457 37.03 -21.24 -4.45
N SER A 458 35.97 -21.51 -5.21
CA SER A 458 35.03 -20.48 -5.70
C SER A 458 33.77 -20.36 -4.84
N ILE A 459 33.60 -21.22 -3.83
CA ILE A 459 32.42 -21.23 -2.95
C ILE A 459 32.55 -20.12 -1.91
N VAL A 460 31.55 -19.24 -1.79
CA VAL A 460 31.52 -18.20 -0.75
C VAL A 460 31.02 -18.75 0.58
N ASN A 461 31.33 -18.08 1.69
CA ASN A 461 31.01 -18.51 3.04
C ASN A 461 29.60 -18.12 3.50
N VAL A 462 28.94 -17.20 2.79
CA VAL A 462 27.56 -16.75 3.04
C VAL A 462 27.06 -16.01 1.80
N ALA A 463 25.75 -16.07 1.50
CA ALA A 463 25.19 -15.31 0.39
C ALA A 463 23.85 -14.65 0.76
N ALA A 464 23.68 -13.38 0.37
CA ALA A 464 22.40 -12.69 0.42
C ALA A 464 21.92 -12.34 -1.00
N ALA A 465 20.63 -12.51 -1.26
CA ALA A 465 20.05 -12.54 -2.59
C ALA A 465 18.71 -11.80 -2.64
N GLY A 466 18.67 -10.66 -3.35
CA GLY A 466 17.47 -9.83 -3.51
C GLY A 466 16.72 -10.13 -4.82
N SER A 467 15.43 -10.49 -4.72
CA SER A 467 14.58 -10.95 -5.84
C SER A 467 15.25 -12.02 -6.74
N PRO A 468 15.73 -13.15 -6.18
CA PRO A 468 16.49 -14.14 -6.95
C PRO A 468 15.59 -14.97 -7.88
N PRO A 469 15.91 -15.10 -9.17
CA PRO A 469 15.31 -16.14 -9.99
C PRO A 469 15.92 -17.50 -9.61
N THR A 470 15.12 -18.35 -8.97
CA THR A 470 15.54 -19.64 -8.41
C THR A 470 15.32 -20.83 -9.35
N GLU A 471 14.40 -20.71 -10.32
CA GLU A 471 14.07 -21.75 -11.30
C GLU A 471 13.49 -21.20 -12.63
N LEU A 472 13.20 -22.10 -13.58
CA LEU A 472 12.72 -21.80 -14.93
C LEU A 472 11.32 -21.15 -14.97
N GLY A 473 11.28 -19.84 -15.23
CA GLY A 473 10.16 -19.20 -15.93
C GLY A 473 10.24 -19.46 -17.45
N ARG A 474 9.10 -19.49 -18.16
CA ARG A 474 9.00 -19.85 -19.60
C ARG A 474 9.76 -18.93 -20.59
N ASP A 475 10.41 -17.87 -20.10
CA ASP A 475 10.96 -16.79 -20.94
C ASP A 475 12.49 -16.58 -20.79
N VAL A 476 13.21 -17.45 -20.05
CA VAL A 476 14.68 -17.38 -19.91
C VAL A 476 15.36 -18.46 -20.76
N PRO A 477 16.30 -18.12 -21.67
CA PRO A 477 16.96 -19.07 -22.58
C PRO A 477 18.08 -19.86 -21.86
N MET A 478 17.73 -20.56 -20.78
CA MET A 478 18.64 -21.35 -19.94
C MET A 478 17.98 -22.67 -19.54
N ALA A 479 17.94 -23.63 -20.45
CA ALA A 479 17.13 -24.85 -20.33
C ALA A 479 17.74 -25.94 -19.41
N GLU A 480 18.99 -25.82 -18.98
CA GLU A 480 19.65 -26.86 -18.19
C GLU A 480 19.43 -26.66 -16.69
N SER A 481 18.94 -27.70 -16.00
CA SER A 481 18.63 -27.67 -14.56
C SER A 481 19.85 -27.34 -13.68
N GLN A 482 21.05 -27.74 -14.10
CA GLN A 482 22.31 -27.44 -13.41
C GLN A 482 22.67 -25.93 -13.40
N TRP A 483 21.93 -25.08 -14.12
CA TRP A 483 22.16 -23.64 -14.12
C TRP A 483 21.29 -22.88 -13.12
N TRP A 484 20.45 -23.59 -12.35
CA TRP A 484 19.46 -23.01 -11.46
C TRP A 484 19.74 -23.37 -10.00
N PRO A 485 19.65 -22.42 -9.05
CA PRO A 485 19.85 -22.69 -7.63
C PRO A 485 18.98 -23.83 -7.08
N ILE A 486 17.74 -23.96 -7.57
CA ILE A 486 16.82 -25.02 -7.13
C ILE A 486 17.35 -26.44 -7.41
N GLY A 487 18.22 -26.61 -8.41
CA GLY A 487 18.86 -27.88 -8.73
C GLY A 487 19.88 -28.33 -7.68
N TYR A 488 20.27 -27.44 -6.76
CA TYR A 488 21.30 -27.67 -5.76
C TYR A 488 20.76 -27.74 -4.33
N VAL A 489 19.45 -27.81 -4.10
CA VAL A 489 18.89 -27.85 -2.73
C VAL A 489 19.53 -28.95 -1.87
N ALA A 490 20.21 -28.55 -0.80
CA ALA A 490 20.86 -29.44 0.18
C ALA A 490 21.07 -28.72 1.52
N ALA A 491 21.35 -29.47 2.59
CA ALA A 491 21.50 -28.94 3.95
C ALA A 491 22.84 -28.21 4.19
N ASP A 492 23.89 -28.62 3.48
CA ASP A 492 25.30 -28.32 3.76
C ASP A 492 25.81 -27.06 3.05
N HIS A 493 24.90 -26.24 2.52
CA HIS A 493 25.24 -24.98 1.90
C HIS A 493 25.66 -23.93 2.94
N PRO A 494 26.50 -22.95 2.52
CA PRO A 494 26.71 -21.73 3.28
C PRO A 494 25.37 -21.05 3.64
N PRO A 495 25.29 -20.31 4.76
CA PRO A 495 24.06 -19.60 5.14
C PRO A 495 23.55 -18.69 4.03
N LEU A 496 22.24 -18.70 3.80
CA LEU A 496 21.58 -17.94 2.74
C LEU A 496 20.56 -16.94 3.31
N PHE A 497 20.51 -15.73 2.76
CA PHE A 497 19.46 -14.76 3.08
C PHE A 497 18.75 -14.28 1.82
N LEU A 498 17.47 -14.60 1.69
CA LEU A 498 16.67 -14.24 0.52
C LEU A 498 15.72 -13.09 0.87
N ILE A 499 15.58 -12.14 -0.04
CA ILE A 499 14.70 -10.98 0.11
C ILE A 499 13.79 -10.90 -1.11
N GLN A 500 12.48 -10.83 -0.92
CA GLN A 500 11.52 -10.91 -2.02
C GLN A 500 10.27 -10.05 -1.75
N GLY A 501 9.86 -9.26 -2.75
CA GLY A 501 8.59 -8.53 -2.71
C GLY A 501 7.43 -9.42 -3.14
N SER A 502 6.30 -9.39 -2.42
CA SER A 502 5.16 -10.27 -2.70
C SER A 502 4.41 -9.92 -4.00
N GLU A 503 4.58 -8.70 -4.50
CA GLU A 503 4.00 -8.24 -5.77
C GLU A 503 5.04 -8.12 -6.89
N ASP A 504 6.23 -8.69 -6.73
CA ASP A 504 7.27 -8.71 -7.76
C ASP A 504 6.76 -9.36 -9.06
N ARG A 505 6.61 -8.53 -10.10
CA ARG A 505 6.08 -8.94 -11.42
C ARG A 505 7.16 -9.44 -12.37
N ILE A 506 8.44 -9.31 -12.02
CA ILE A 506 9.57 -9.75 -12.86
C ILE A 506 10.02 -11.13 -12.40
N VAL A 507 10.35 -11.27 -11.11
CA VAL A 507 10.66 -12.56 -10.49
C VAL A 507 9.54 -12.86 -9.52
N ARG A 508 8.63 -13.74 -9.94
CA ARG A 508 7.44 -14.09 -9.16
C ARG A 508 7.84 -14.61 -7.78
N ALA A 509 7.30 -13.99 -6.72
CA ALA A 509 7.55 -14.38 -5.34
C ALA A 509 7.35 -15.88 -5.07
N ALA A 510 6.38 -16.50 -5.75
CA ALA A 510 6.09 -17.93 -5.65
C ALA A 510 7.31 -18.84 -5.96
N LEU A 511 8.21 -18.43 -6.86
CA LEU A 511 9.42 -19.21 -7.18
C LEU A 511 10.44 -19.18 -6.02
N THR A 512 10.55 -18.02 -5.38
CA THR A 512 11.40 -17.83 -4.20
C THR A 512 10.77 -18.52 -2.98
N ASP A 513 9.45 -18.43 -2.82
CA ASP A 513 8.69 -19.12 -1.76
C ASP A 513 8.92 -20.65 -1.83
N ASP A 514 8.73 -21.26 -3.01
CA ASP A 514 8.95 -22.71 -3.21
C ASP A 514 10.42 -23.13 -2.99
N PHE A 515 11.38 -22.32 -3.45
CA PHE A 515 12.79 -22.58 -3.21
C PHE A 515 13.14 -22.54 -1.72
N VAL A 516 12.64 -21.55 -0.97
CA VAL A 516 12.85 -21.43 0.48
C VAL A 516 12.23 -22.62 1.21
N GLU A 517 11.02 -23.05 0.84
CA GLU A 517 10.38 -24.24 1.41
C GLU A 517 11.24 -25.49 1.20
N LYS A 518 11.74 -25.71 -0.03
CA LYS A 518 12.62 -26.86 -0.35
C LYS A 518 13.93 -26.82 0.43
N MET A 519 14.56 -25.64 0.56
CA MET A 519 15.79 -25.46 1.33
C MET A 519 15.56 -25.73 2.83
N LYS A 520 14.46 -25.23 3.40
CA LYS A 520 14.08 -25.51 4.80
C LYS A 520 13.80 -27.00 5.01
N ALA A 521 13.09 -27.64 4.08
CA ALA A 521 12.81 -29.07 4.13
C ALA A 521 14.09 -29.92 4.04
N ALA A 522 15.10 -29.45 3.32
CA ALA A 522 16.42 -30.07 3.28
C ALA A 522 17.27 -29.81 4.54
N GLY A 523 16.86 -28.87 5.42
CA GLY A 523 17.59 -28.52 6.64
C GLY A 523 18.69 -27.46 6.45
N ALA A 524 18.62 -26.66 5.40
CA ALA A 524 19.59 -25.59 5.13
C ALA A 524 19.42 -24.38 6.07
N ASP A 525 20.53 -23.69 6.36
CA ASP A 525 20.53 -22.40 7.06
C ASP A 525 20.08 -21.29 6.09
N ILE A 526 18.79 -20.97 6.11
CA ILE A 526 18.17 -20.00 5.20
C ILE A 526 17.25 -19.01 5.93
N LYS A 527 17.57 -17.72 5.86
CA LYS A 527 16.71 -16.59 6.28
C LYS A 527 15.91 -16.12 5.07
N TYR A 528 14.63 -15.76 5.27
CA TYR A 528 13.78 -15.25 4.20
C TYR A 528 12.98 -14.04 4.67
N LEU A 529 13.20 -12.89 4.01
CA LEU A 529 12.46 -11.65 4.20
C LEU A 529 11.52 -11.43 3.02
N ARG A 530 10.26 -11.80 3.21
CA ARG A 530 9.18 -11.57 2.24
C ARG A 530 8.41 -10.32 2.63
N VAL A 531 8.37 -9.30 1.77
CA VAL A 531 7.72 -8.01 2.07
C VAL A 531 6.46 -7.83 1.25
N ASP A 532 5.33 -7.72 1.95
CA ASP A 532 4.03 -7.60 1.31
C ASP A 532 3.86 -6.26 0.57
N GLY A 533 3.32 -6.32 -0.66
CA GLY A 533 3.08 -5.15 -1.51
C GLY A 533 4.33 -4.59 -2.21
N ALA A 534 5.52 -5.12 -1.90
CA ALA A 534 6.77 -4.66 -2.51
C ALA A 534 6.97 -5.27 -3.91
N GLN A 535 7.59 -4.49 -4.80
CA GLN A 535 7.87 -4.85 -6.20
C GLN A 535 9.33 -5.32 -6.37
N HIS A 536 9.80 -5.51 -7.60
CA HIS A 536 11.14 -6.02 -7.91
C HIS A 536 12.28 -5.16 -7.32
N GLY A 537 12.04 -3.88 -7.05
CA GLY A 537 13.05 -2.95 -6.50
C GLY A 537 13.38 -3.13 -5.01
N LEU A 538 12.69 -4.01 -4.26
CA LEU A 538 12.74 -4.12 -2.80
C LEU A 538 14.15 -4.20 -2.18
N ALA A 539 15.10 -4.88 -2.82
CA ALA A 539 16.46 -5.03 -2.30
C ALA A 539 17.48 -4.28 -3.17
N TYR A 540 17.02 -3.29 -3.92
CA TYR A 540 17.81 -2.60 -4.95
C TYR A 540 17.63 -1.08 -4.88
N ASN A 541 16.40 -0.59 -4.79
CA ASN A 541 16.12 0.85 -4.75
C ASN A 541 14.78 1.23 -4.07
N GLU A 542 14.01 0.27 -3.59
CA GLU A 542 12.76 0.47 -2.86
C GLU A 542 12.90 -0.09 -1.45
N ARG A 543 12.32 0.57 -0.45
CA ARG A 543 12.27 0.07 0.93
C ARG A 543 13.65 -0.31 1.53
N LEU A 544 14.73 0.36 1.09
CA LEU A 544 16.09 0.12 1.57
C LEU A 544 16.23 0.29 3.09
N GLU A 545 15.35 1.10 3.70
CA GLU A 545 15.26 1.25 5.15
C GLU A 545 14.93 -0.05 5.90
N LEU A 546 14.34 -1.04 5.22
CA LEU A 546 14.07 -2.37 5.74
C LEU A 546 15.16 -3.37 5.36
N THR A 547 15.64 -3.34 4.11
CA THR A 547 16.52 -4.37 3.59
C THR A 547 17.97 -4.16 3.98
N ASP A 548 18.47 -2.92 3.97
CA ASP A 548 19.89 -2.64 4.23
C ASP A 548 20.31 -3.08 5.65
N PRO A 549 19.55 -2.77 6.72
CA PRO A 549 19.88 -3.23 8.07
C PRO A 549 19.85 -4.75 8.19
N ALA A 550 18.87 -5.41 7.56
CA ALA A 550 18.74 -6.86 7.62
C ALA A 550 19.89 -7.59 6.89
N ILE A 551 20.34 -7.06 5.75
CA ILE A 551 21.50 -7.59 5.01
C ILE A 551 22.78 -7.37 5.82
N GLU A 552 22.92 -6.20 6.46
CA GLU A 552 24.07 -5.88 7.30
C GLU A 552 24.17 -6.80 8.50
N GLU A 553 23.07 -6.99 9.24
CA GLU A 553 22.99 -7.89 10.39
C GLU A 553 23.38 -9.31 9.98
N PHE A 554 22.87 -9.78 8.85
CA PHE A 554 23.16 -11.10 8.32
C PHE A 554 24.65 -11.26 7.99
N PHE A 555 25.25 -10.36 7.23
CA PHE A 555 26.69 -10.44 6.93
C PHE A 555 27.56 -10.27 8.18
N ALA A 556 27.19 -9.37 9.11
CA ALA A 556 27.92 -9.19 10.36
C ALA A 556 27.94 -10.48 11.18
N LYS A 557 26.78 -11.16 11.31
CA LYS A 557 26.65 -12.44 12.03
C LYS A 557 27.54 -13.54 11.44
N HIS A 558 27.66 -13.60 10.12
CA HIS A 558 28.32 -14.73 9.45
C HIS A 558 29.78 -14.46 9.03
N LEU A 559 30.22 -13.20 8.93
CA LEU A 559 31.56 -12.85 8.43
C LEU A 559 32.46 -12.12 9.43
N LYS A 560 31.93 -11.46 10.47
CA LYS A 560 32.80 -10.86 11.49
C LYS A 560 33.32 -11.96 12.44
N PRO A 561 34.55 -11.83 12.97
CA PRO A 561 35.13 -12.89 13.79
C PRO A 561 34.29 -13.07 15.06
N LYS A 562 34.02 -14.33 15.44
CA LYS A 562 33.56 -14.64 16.79
C LYS A 562 34.64 -14.18 17.77
N LEU A 563 34.28 -13.36 18.75
CA LEU A 563 35.15 -13.07 19.88
C LEU A 563 35.61 -14.42 20.49
N PRO A 564 36.91 -14.59 20.78
CA PRO A 564 37.45 -15.91 21.11
C PRO A 564 36.84 -16.48 22.40
N ASP A 565 36.40 -17.74 22.30
CA ASP A 565 36.06 -18.61 23.42
C ASP A 565 37.29 -18.77 24.33
N GLY A 566 37.28 -18.13 25.50
CA GLY A 566 38.43 -18.21 26.42
C GLY A 566 38.55 -17.13 27.49
N ALA A 567 37.75 -16.06 27.44
CA ALA A 567 37.54 -15.20 28.61
C ALA A 567 36.54 -15.87 29.58
N ALA A 568 36.81 -17.10 30.00
CA ALA A 568 36.05 -17.73 31.07
C ALA A 568 36.65 -17.31 32.41
N ALA A 569 35.84 -16.56 33.16
CA ALA A 569 35.87 -16.44 34.61
C ALA A 569 37.18 -15.93 35.22
N ASN A 570 37.32 -14.61 35.29
CA ASN A 570 37.58 -13.87 36.53
C ASN A 570 37.48 -12.38 36.19
N ASP A 571 36.57 -11.68 36.86
CA ASP A 571 36.06 -10.34 36.53
C ASP A 571 35.14 -10.29 35.30
N ALA A 572 34.03 -11.03 35.37
CA ALA A 572 32.78 -10.43 34.90
C ALA A 572 32.51 -9.25 35.84
N THR A 573 32.89 -8.04 35.45
CA THR A 573 32.01 -6.92 35.79
C THR A 573 30.70 -7.23 35.10
N GLU A 574 29.67 -7.55 35.88
CA GLU A 574 28.30 -7.66 35.35
C GLU A 574 28.05 -6.49 34.38
N PRO A 575 27.33 -6.71 33.26
CA PRO A 575 26.83 -5.59 32.47
C PRO A 575 26.15 -4.63 33.45
N ALA A 576 26.42 -3.32 33.34
CA ALA A 576 26.00 -2.32 34.32
C ALA A 576 24.50 -2.51 34.64
N ALA A 577 24.24 -3.16 35.77
CA ALA A 577 22.91 -3.60 36.17
C ALA A 577 22.33 -2.55 37.09
N VAL A 578 21.20 -2.00 36.70
CA VAL A 578 20.52 -0.97 37.49
C VAL A 578 19.30 -1.58 38.16
N ILE A 579 19.20 -1.35 39.47
CA ILE A 579 17.98 -1.64 40.23
C ILE A 579 17.08 -0.42 40.09
N ILE A 580 15.94 -0.60 39.45
CA ILE A 580 14.92 0.45 39.37
C ILE A 580 14.10 0.41 40.66
N GLU A 581 13.99 1.55 41.34
CA GLU A 581 13.40 1.67 42.67
C GLU A 581 14.05 0.69 43.68
N ASP A 582 13.31 -0.30 44.15
CA ASP A 582 13.76 -1.37 45.05
C ASP A 582 13.83 -2.75 44.36
N GLY A 583 13.67 -2.78 43.03
CA GLY A 583 13.63 -4.00 42.21
C GLY A 583 12.22 -4.59 42.06
N GLY A 584 11.18 -3.86 42.43
CA GLY A 584 9.79 -4.27 42.28
C GLY A 584 9.28 -5.13 43.43
N THR A 585 7.95 -5.27 43.49
CA THR A 585 7.24 -5.90 44.61
C THR A 585 6.96 -7.40 44.41
N GLY A 586 7.22 -7.91 43.20
CA GLY A 586 7.09 -9.32 42.89
C GLY A 586 8.09 -10.22 43.64
N PRO A 587 7.89 -11.55 43.59
CA PRO A 587 8.74 -12.49 44.32
C PRO A 587 10.19 -12.56 43.83
N TYR A 588 10.52 -11.93 42.70
CA TYR A 588 11.85 -11.91 42.12
C TYR A 588 12.34 -10.47 41.94
N SER A 589 13.22 -9.97 42.81
CA SER A 589 13.79 -8.62 42.63
C SER A 589 14.40 -8.48 41.22
N ALA A 590 13.97 -7.48 40.47
CA ALA A 590 14.36 -7.24 39.09
C ALA A 590 15.60 -6.33 38.97
N ILE A 591 16.23 -6.42 37.80
CA ILE A 591 17.28 -5.50 37.33
C ILE A 591 17.01 -5.13 35.87
N ALA A 592 17.53 -3.98 35.46
CA ALA A 592 17.64 -3.57 34.08
C ALA A 592 19.10 -3.68 33.62
N THR A 593 19.31 -4.25 32.44
CA THR A 593 20.63 -4.46 31.82
C THR A 593 20.56 -4.19 30.32
N GLU A 594 21.72 -4.09 29.68
CA GLU A 594 21.87 -4.07 28.23
C GLU A 594 22.72 -5.26 27.77
N ASP A 595 22.52 -5.67 26.51
CA ASP A 595 23.32 -6.70 25.86
C ASP A 595 23.78 -6.18 24.50
N GLU A 596 25.10 -6.23 24.25
CA GLU A 596 25.70 -5.72 23.00
C GLU A 596 25.14 -6.43 21.75
N SER A 597 24.65 -7.67 21.90
CA SER A 597 24.02 -8.43 20.82
C SER A 597 22.56 -8.02 20.54
N LEU A 598 21.95 -7.22 21.43
CA LEU A 598 20.62 -6.64 21.28
C LEU A 598 20.70 -5.11 21.40
N SER A 599 21.38 -4.49 20.42
CA SER A 599 21.62 -3.04 20.41
C SER A 599 20.31 -2.23 20.39
N GLY A 600 20.28 -1.15 21.20
CA GLY A 600 19.15 -0.23 21.25
C GLY A 600 17.95 -0.75 22.03
N MET A 601 18.11 -1.72 22.93
CA MET A 601 17.05 -2.23 23.80
C MET A 601 17.51 -2.36 25.26
N THR A 602 16.60 -2.09 26.18
CA THR A 602 16.78 -2.37 27.61
C THR A 602 16.14 -3.72 27.95
N ILE A 603 16.86 -4.56 28.69
CA ILE A 603 16.40 -5.87 29.17
C ILE A 603 16.04 -5.75 30.65
N PHE A 604 14.77 -5.94 31.02
CA PHE A 604 14.37 -6.10 32.42
C PHE A 604 14.12 -7.57 32.72
N ARG A 605 14.71 -8.07 33.81
CA ARG A 605 14.57 -9.47 34.23
C ARG A 605 14.71 -9.62 35.74
N PRO A 606 14.23 -10.75 36.31
CA PRO A 606 14.66 -11.20 37.63
C PRO A 606 16.18 -11.20 37.76
N ARG A 607 16.70 -10.66 38.87
CA ARG A 607 18.13 -10.66 39.19
C ARG A 607 18.66 -12.09 39.33
N ASP A 608 17.95 -12.89 40.11
CA ASP A 608 18.23 -14.30 40.30
C ASP A 608 17.45 -15.14 39.28
N LEU A 609 18.18 -15.75 38.35
CA LEU A 609 17.62 -16.62 37.32
C LEU A 609 17.60 -18.10 37.73
N SER A 610 18.14 -18.45 38.91
CA SER A 610 18.19 -19.84 39.39
C SER A 610 16.81 -20.50 39.60
N PRO A 611 15.72 -19.78 39.95
CA PRO A 611 14.39 -20.39 40.02
C PRO A 611 13.84 -20.83 38.66
N PHE A 612 14.40 -20.35 37.55
CA PHE A 612 13.89 -20.59 36.21
C PHE A 612 14.66 -21.70 35.48
N GLY A 613 13.95 -22.50 34.69
CA GLY A 613 14.46 -23.67 33.96
C GLY A 613 13.31 -24.52 33.42
N GLU A 614 13.52 -25.82 33.19
CA GLU A 614 12.52 -26.68 32.53
C GLU A 614 11.14 -26.72 33.21
N LYS A 615 11.09 -26.54 34.54
CA LYS A 615 9.83 -26.59 35.32
C LYS A 615 9.11 -25.26 35.43
N GLN A 616 9.83 -24.15 35.25
CA GLN A 616 9.31 -22.80 35.41
C GLN A 616 10.12 -21.88 34.51
N LYS A 617 9.53 -21.46 33.40
CA LYS A 617 10.18 -20.61 32.40
C LYS A 617 9.63 -19.19 32.46
N LEU A 618 10.41 -18.22 31.98
CA LEU A 618 10.06 -16.81 31.86
C LEU A 618 9.27 -16.57 30.58
N PRO A 619 8.00 -16.15 30.64
CA PRO A 619 7.31 -15.61 29.47
C PRO A 619 7.96 -14.30 29.04
N VAL A 620 7.81 -13.95 27.76
CA VAL A 620 8.43 -12.77 27.14
C VAL A 620 7.42 -11.64 26.97
N LEU A 621 7.80 -10.42 27.33
CA LEU A 621 7.07 -9.19 27.04
C LEU A 621 7.91 -8.29 26.13
N LEU A 622 7.42 -8.00 24.93
CA LEU A 622 8.00 -7.04 24.00
C LEU A 622 7.35 -5.67 24.23
N TRP A 623 8.15 -4.62 24.48
CA TRP A 623 7.64 -3.29 24.83
C TRP A 623 8.06 -2.19 23.86
N GLY A 624 7.08 -1.46 23.32
CA GLY A 624 7.28 -0.21 22.56
C GLY A 624 6.94 1.05 23.37
N ASN A 625 7.77 2.09 23.29
CA ASN A 625 7.57 3.34 24.03
C ASN A 625 6.70 4.38 23.31
N GLY A 626 6.20 5.34 24.11
CA GLY A 626 5.52 6.54 23.63
C GLY A 626 6.40 7.47 22.78
N ALA A 627 5.75 8.41 22.09
CA ALA A 627 6.37 9.43 21.24
C ALA A 627 7.33 8.92 20.12
N CYS A 628 7.33 7.61 19.86
CA CYS A 628 8.31 6.93 19.01
C CYS A 628 9.76 7.19 19.47
N ALA A 629 9.93 7.40 20.78
CA ALA A 629 11.18 7.77 21.39
C ALA A 629 12.05 6.54 21.60
N ASN A 630 13.34 6.64 21.27
CA ASN A 630 14.32 5.60 21.51
C ASN A 630 14.84 5.63 22.96
N THR A 631 13.93 5.56 23.92
CA THR A 631 14.25 5.53 25.36
C THR A 631 13.18 4.81 26.17
N THR A 632 13.62 4.08 27.19
CA THR A 632 12.74 3.38 28.15
C THR A 632 12.59 4.12 29.50
N GLU A 633 13.26 5.26 29.67
CA GLU A 633 13.35 5.97 30.96
C GLU A 633 11.98 6.31 31.57
N GLU A 634 11.00 6.69 30.76
CA GLU A 634 9.65 7.08 31.20
C GLU A 634 8.80 5.89 31.71
N HIS A 635 9.15 4.66 31.35
CA HIS A 635 8.37 3.44 31.64
C HIS A 635 9.10 2.45 32.55
N LYS A 636 10.30 2.81 33.03
CA LYS A 636 11.17 1.89 33.79
C LYS A 636 10.53 1.31 35.05
N ASN A 637 9.73 2.08 35.79
CA ASN A 637 9.07 1.61 37.01
C ASN A 637 8.03 0.52 36.68
N PHE A 638 7.21 0.76 35.66
CA PHE A 638 6.21 -0.18 35.15
C PHE A 638 6.84 -1.49 34.65
N LEU A 639 7.90 -1.39 33.86
CA LEU A 639 8.55 -2.56 33.25
C LEU A 639 9.38 -3.36 34.25
N SER A 640 10.05 -2.68 35.19
CA SER A 640 10.78 -3.34 36.28
C SER A 640 9.82 -4.08 37.21
N GLU A 641 8.66 -3.49 37.51
CA GLU A 641 7.64 -4.19 38.30
C GLU A 641 7.18 -5.46 37.58
N ILE A 642 6.84 -5.40 36.28
CA ILE A 642 6.45 -6.61 35.53
C ILE A 642 7.56 -7.68 35.56
N ALA A 643 8.81 -7.29 35.32
CA ALA A 643 9.93 -8.22 35.40
C ALA A 643 10.04 -8.89 36.78
N SER A 644 9.71 -8.16 37.85
CA SER A 644 9.76 -8.69 39.21
C SER A 644 8.77 -9.82 39.51
N HIS A 645 7.70 -9.93 38.68
CA HIS A 645 6.73 -11.03 38.73
C HIS A 645 7.14 -12.24 37.88
N GLY A 646 8.37 -12.28 37.38
CA GLY A 646 8.92 -13.41 36.64
C GLY A 646 8.61 -13.36 35.14
N TYR A 647 8.91 -12.22 34.52
CA TYR A 647 8.86 -12.01 33.07
C TYR A 647 10.23 -11.57 32.56
N LEU A 648 10.57 -11.93 31.32
CA LEU A 648 11.64 -11.30 30.57
C LEU A 648 11.04 -10.17 29.74
N VAL A 649 11.39 -8.92 30.02
CA VAL A 649 10.86 -7.75 29.33
C VAL A 649 11.94 -7.14 28.43
N LEU A 650 11.64 -6.98 27.15
CA LEU A 650 12.53 -6.42 26.13
C LEU A 650 11.93 -5.12 25.60
N ALA A 651 12.51 -3.98 26.00
CA ALA A 651 11.94 -2.66 25.78
C ALA A 651 12.80 -1.83 24.82
N ILE A 652 12.17 -1.19 23.82
CA ILE A 652 12.87 -0.37 22.82
C ILE A 652 13.60 0.80 23.50
N GLY A 653 14.84 1.07 23.14
CA GLY A 653 15.58 2.22 23.64
C GLY A 653 16.22 2.02 25.01
N LEU A 654 17.26 2.81 25.25
CA LEU A 654 18.19 2.66 26.37
C LEU A 654 17.73 3.42 27.62
N LEU A 655 18.31 3.03 28.76
CA LEU A 655 18.19 3.73 30.05
C LEU A 655 19.37 4.68 30.24
N ASP A 656 19.08 5.93 30.62
CA ASP A 656 20.07 6.99 30.88
C ASP A 656 21.08 6.62 31.97
N GLN A 657 20.70 5.67 32.81
CA GLN A 657 21.47 5.18 33.96
C GLN A 657 22.52 4.14 33.54
N ILE A 658 22.51 3.68 32.28
CA ILE A 658 23.42 2.68 31.71
C ILE A 658 24.41 3.33 30.73
N GLU A 659 23.98 4.30 29.91
CA GLU A 659 24.86 5.06 28.99
C GLU A 659 24.51 6.57 28.96
N GLU A 660 25.52 7.46 28.91
CA GLU A 660 25.32 8.92 28.77
C GLU A 660 24.87 9.29 27.35
N ARG A 661 23.78 10.08 27.25
CA ARG A 661 23.11 10.35 25.97
C ARG A 661 23.83 11.35 25.05
N ASP A 662 23.87 11.02 23.76
CA ASP A 662 24.03 11.97 22.65
C ASP A 662 22.76 12.04 21.75
N GLU A 663 22.88 12.64 20.56
CA GLU A 663 21.78 12.87 19.61
C GLU A 663 21.10 11.57 19.10
N THR A 664 21.65 10.38 19.37
CA THR A 664 21.08 9.06 19.02
C THR A 664 19.76 8.72 19.73
N SER A 665 19.50 9.34 20.90
CA SER A 665 18.23 9.24 21.63
C SER A 665 17.01 9.81 20.87
N ARG A 666 17.25 10.52 19.75
CA ARG A 666 16.23 11.05 18.82
C ARG A 666 16.03 10.18 17.58
N GLN A 667 16.70 9.02 17.48
CA GLN A 667 16.46 8.07 16.41
C GLN A 667 15.04 7.49 16.51
N LYS A 668 14.41 7.27 15.36
CA LYS A 668 13.02 6.80 15.29
C LYS A 668 12.96 5.31 15.57
N THR A 669 12.01 4.89 16.40
CA THR A 669 11.79 3.48 16.70
C THR A 669 10.93 2.79 15.63
N LEU A 670 11.18 1.51 15.38
CA LEU A 670 10.49 0.69 14.39
C LEU A 670 9.88 -0.55 15.04
N SER A 671 8.68 -0.93 14.58
CA SER A 671 7.98 -2.14 15.05
C SER A 671 8.79 -3.41 14.84
N SER A 672 9.64 -3.46 13.80
CA SER A 672 10.57 -4.57 13.54
C SER A 672 11.56 -4.83 14.67
N GLN A 673 11.88 -3.84 15.50
CA GLN A 673 12.76 -4.02 16.66
C GLN A 673 12.15 -4.97 17.69
N LEU A 674 10.81 -4.98 17.84
CA LEU A 674 10.12 -5.91 18.74
C LEU A 674 10.29 -7.37 18.26
N LEU A 675 10.20 -7.61 16.95
CA LEU A 675 10.40 -8.94 16.38
C LEU A 675 11.87 -9.39 16.45
N ALA A 676 12.82 -8.47 16.26
CA ALA A 676 14.23 -8.76 16.45
C ALA A 676 14.56 -9.11 17.92
N ALA A 677 13.91 -8.44 18.88
CA ALA A 677 14.04 -8.77 20.30
C ALA A 677 13.49 -10.16 20.62
N LEU A 678 12.38 -10.55 19.99
CA LEU A 678 11.84 -11.90 20.11
C LEU A 678 12.79 -12.96 19.52
N ASP A 679 13.37 -12.70 18.35
CA ASP A 679 14.37 -13.57 17.74
C ASP A 679 15.59 -13.75 18.66
N TRP A 680 16.05 -12.66 19.28
CA TRP A 680 17.12 -12.70 20.28
C TRP A 680 16.75 -13.56 21.50
N ALA A 681 15.55 -13.38 22.06
CA ALA A 681 15.10 -14.16 23.22
C ALA A 681 15.04 -15.67 22.92
N ILE A 682 14.61 -16.03 21.70
CA ILE A 682 14.60 -17.42 21.23
C ILE A 682 16.03 -17.95 21.13
N ALA A 683 16.92 -17.20 20.47
CA ALA A 683 18.32 -17.59 20.32
C ALA A 683 19.02 -17.77 21.67
N GLU A 684 18.81 -16.86 22.62
CA GLU A 684 19.38 -16.94 23.97
C GLU A 684 18.82 -18.10 24.80
N SER A 685 17.55 -18.46 24.60
CA SER A 685 16.96 -19.65 25.24
C SER A 685 17.60 -20.95 24.76
N GLU A 686 18.05 -20.99 23.50
CA GLU A 686 18.62 -22.18 22.85
C GLU A 686 20.15 -22.24 22.93
N ARG A 687 20.80 -21.10 23.21
CA ARG A 687 22.26 -20.98 23.23
C ARG A 687 22.84 -21.61 24.50
N SER A 688 23.55 -22.73 24.32
CA SER A 688 24.30 -23.37 25.40
C SER A 688 25.31 -22.40 26.01
N GLY A 689 25.26 -22.24 27.34
CA GLY A 689 26.10 -21.29 28.08
C GLY A 689 25.55 -19.87 28.19
N SER A 690 24.38 -19.57 27.61
CA SER A 690 23.63 -18.36 27.94
C SER A 690 23.11 -18.41 29.39
N GLN A 691 23.01 -17.25 30.05
CA GLN A 691 22.31 -17.13 31.33
C GLN A 691 20.81 -17.51 31.21
N PHE A 692 20.27 -17.50 29.99
CA PHE A 692 18.89 -17.85 29.67
C PHE A 692 18.69 -19.26 29.11
N ASP A 693 19.74 -20.09 29.04
CA ASP A 693 19.69 -21.47 28.51
C ASP A 693 18.51 -22.25 29.13
N ARG A 694 17.51 -22.55 28.30
CA ARG A 694 16.24 -23.23 28.64
C ARG A 694 15.39 -22.55 29.72
N LYS A 695 15.61 -21.26 29.99
CA LYS A 695 14.85 -20.49 31.01
C LYS A 695 13.73 -19.65 30.43
N ILE A 696 13.70 -19.39 29.12
CA ILE A 696 12.67 -18.57 28.47
C ILE A 696 11.59 -19.46 27.85
N ASP A 697 10.33 -19.09 28.04
CA ASP A 697 9.18 -19.71 27.38
C ASP A 697 8.86 -18.96 26.09
N THR A 698 9.46 -19.41 25.00
CA THR A 698 9.31 -18.82 23.66
C THR A 698 7.93 -19.03 23.04
N SER A 699 7.07 -19.85 23.66
CA SER A 699 5.69 -20.04 23.25
C SER A 699 4.70 -19.07 23.92
N LYS A 700 5.19 -18.29 24.90
CA LYS A 700 4.39 -17.38 25.73
C LYS A 700 4.92 -15.96 25.60
N VAL A 701 4.43 -15.27 24.57
CA VAL A 701 4.94 -13.94 24.18
C VAL A 701 3.80 -12.93 24.16
N ALA A 702 3.98 -11.77 24.80
CA ALA A 702 3.10 -10.62 24.67
C ALA A 702 3.78 -9.49 23.90
N ALA A 703 3.04 -8.86 22.99
CA ALA A 703 3.42 -7.57 22.41
C ALA A 703 2.65 -6.44 23.11
N MET A 704 3.36 -5.43 23.60
CA MET A 704 2.78 -4.37 24.41
C MET A 704 3.42 -3.02 24.12
N GLY A 705 2.69 -1.93 24.30
CA GLY A 705 3.30 -0.61 24.23
C GLY A 705 2.37 0.56 24.48
N MET A 706 2.97 1.73 24.68
CA MET A 706 2.27 2.97 25.02
C MET A 706 2.28 3.97 23.85
N SER A 707 1.14 4.61 23.56
CA SER A 707 1.03 5.65 22.52
C SER A 707 1.57 5.16 21.15
N CYS A 708 2.65 5.74 20.62
CA CYS A 708 3.31 5.24 19.39
C CYS A 708 3.69 3.75 19.49
N GLY A 709 4.24 3.32 20.63
CA GLY A 709 4.57 1.93 20.91
C GLY A 709 3.36 1.00 20.97
N GLY A 710 2.19 1.53 21.31
CA GLY A 710 0.93 0.77 21.22
C GLY A 710 0.55 0.46 19.77
N LEU A 711 0.82 1.38 18.84
CA LEU A 711 0.68 1.10 17.41
C LEU A 711 1.73 0.10 16.93
N GLN A 712 2.96 0.18 17.42
CA GLN A 712 4.01 -0.80 17.11
C GLN A 712 3.64 -2.20 17.59
N ALA A 713 3.04 -2.31 18.78
CA ALA A 713 2.50 -3.56 19.29
C ALA A 713 1.40 -4.12 18.37
N ILE A 714 0.40 -3.30 17.99
CA ILE A 714 -0.65 -3.71 17.04
C ILE A 714 -0.07 -4.17 15.70
N GLU A 715 0.96 -3.47 15.19
CA GLU A 715 1.58 -3.79 13.91
C GLU A 715 2.24 -5.18 13.93
N VAL A 716 2.95 -5.55 15.00
CA VAL A 716 3.62 -6.85 15.07
C VAL A 716 2.67 -8.00 15.41
N SER A 717 1.51 -7.72 16.02
CA SER A 717 0.58 -8.74 16.54
C SER A 717 -0.06 -9.68 15.52
N HIS A 718 0.19 -9.50 14.22
CA HIS A 718 -0.13 -10.51 13.22
C HIS A 718 0.89 -11.68 13.18
N ASP A 719 2.04 -11.53 13.83
CA ASP A 719 3.07 -12.58 13.91
C ASP A 719 2.54 -13.74 14.77
N PRO A 720 2.51 -14.98 14.25
CA PRO A 720 1.90 -16.11 14.94
C PRO A 720 2.60 -16.48 16.26
N ARG A 721 3.82 -15.98 16.51
CA ARG A 721 4.55 -16.21 17.77
C ARG A 721 4.03 -15.36 18.92
N ILE A 722 3.30 -14.28 18.65
CA ILE A 722 2.73 -13.40 19.68
C ILE A 722 1.43 -14.02 20.21
N SER A 723 1.42 -14.41 21.47
CA SER A 723 0.28 -15.07 22.12
C SER A 723 -0.82 -14.08 22.54
N THR A 724 -0.48 -12.84 22.87
CA THR A 724 -1.44 -11.82 23.31
C THR A 724 -0.92 -10.40 23.03
N THR A 725 -1.83 -9.45 22.87
CA THR A 725 -1.51 -8.03 22.62
C THR A 725 -2.05 -7.14 23.72
N VAL A 726 -1.26 -6.18 24.20
CA VAL A 726 -1.71 -5.17 25.17
C VAL A 726 -1.42 -3.76 24.67
N VAL A 727 -2.46 -2.96 24.45
CA VAL A 727 -2.37 -1.62 23.87
C VAL A 727 -2.63 -0.58 24.96
N CYS A 728 -1.65 0.27 25.27
CA CYS A 728 -1.79 1.25 26.35
C CYS A 728 -1.82 2.68 25.83
N ASN A 729 -2.81 3.47 26.29
CA ASN A 729 -3.00 4.87 25.87
C ASN A 729 -2.86 5.08 24.34
N SER A 730 -3.38 4.15 23.54
CA SER A 730 -3.15 4.13 22.09
C SER A 730 -4.35 3.56 21.34
N GLY A 731 -4.40 3.80 20.03
CA GLY A 731 -5.38 3.24 19.12
C GLY A 731 -5.11 3.69 17.68
N VAL A 732 -5.45 2.84 16.71
CA VAL A 732 -5.20 3.08 15.29
C VAL A 732 -5.92 4.36 14.85
N LEU A 733 -5.25 5.22 14.08
CA LEU A 733 -5.84 6.48 13.65
C LEU A 733 -6.82 6.27 12.48
N PRO A 734 -7.90 7.07 12.35
CA PRO A 734 -8.82 7.00 11.20
C PRO A 734 -8.15 7.27 9.85
N SER A 735 -7.04 8.01 9.87
CA SER A 735 -6.13 8.21 8.75
C SER A 735 -4.70 8.12 9.27
N PRO A 736 -3.77 7.51 8.53
CA PRO A 736 -2.38 7.41 8.97
C PRO A 736 -1.80 8.77 9.36
N SER A 737 -1.09 8.82 10.49
CA SER A 737 -0.52 10.07 10.99
C SER A 737 0.49 10.65 10.00
N PRO A 738 0.49 11.96 9.73
CA PRO A 738 1.57 12.61 8.98
C PRO A 738 2.84 12.80 9.82
N MET A 739 2.81 12.45 11.12
CA MET A 739 3.95 12.59 12.02
C MET A 739 5.05 11.59 11.66
N PRO A 740 6.27 12.04 11.29
CA PRO A 740 7.35 11.15 10.86
C PRO A 740 7.80 10.21 11.99
N GLY A 741 7.66 8.88 11.79
CA GLY A 741 8.11 7.85 12.75
C GLY A 741 6.99 7.09 13.46
N MET A 742 5.74 7.58 13.39
CA MET A 742 4.59 6.81 13.86
C MET A 742 4.24 5.70 12.85
N PRO A 743 3.90 4.47 13.29
CA PRO A 743 3.37 3.44 12.40
C PRO A 743 2.18 3.95 11.58
N ALA A 744 2.27 3.83 10.25
CA ALA A 744 1.27 4.34 9.30
C ALA A 744 0.11 3.33 9.12
N LEU A 745 -0.47 2.89 10.22
CA LEU A 745 -1.49 1.85 10.24
C LEU A 745 -2.84 2.36 9.72
N LYS A 746 -3.53 1.47 9.00
CA LYS A 746 -4.93 1.60 8.63
C LYS A 746 -5.76 0.63 9.49
N LYS A 747 -7.07 0.90 9.60
CA LYS A 747 -7.99 0.12 10.47
C LYS A 747 -8.14 -1.35 10.08
N ASP A 748 -7.77 -1.73 8.86
CA ASP A 748 -7.75 -3.12 8.39
C ASP A 748 -6.71 -3.98 9.15
N ILE A 749 -5.64 -3.38 9.71
CA ILE A 749 -4.65 -4.12 10.52
C ILE A 749 -5.32 -4.85 11.70
N LEU A 750 -6.40 -4.30 12.24
CA LEU A 750 -7.14 -4.88 13.36
C LEU A 750 -7.73 -6.25 13.01
N THR A 751 -7.99 -6.54 11.73
CA THR A 751 -8.50 -7.84 11.26
C THR A 751 -7.44 -8.94 11.27
N LYS A 752 -6.16 -8.56 11.41
CA LYS A 752 -5.02 -9.49 11.44
C LYS A 752 -4.62 -9.91 12.86
N LEU A 753 -5.28 -9.38 13.89
CA LEU A 753 -5.06 -9.81 15.27
C LEU A 753 -5.50 -11.28 15.40
N HIS A 754 -4.66 -12.14 15.96
CA HIS A 754 -4.98 -13.57 16.09
C HIS A 754 -5.06 -14.05 17.54
N GLY A 755 -4.38 -13.37 18.47
CA GLY A 755 -4.42 -13.62 19.91
C GLY A 755 -5.38 -12.68 20.67
N PRO A 756 -5.69 -13.00 21.93
CA PRO A 756 -6.49 -12.15 22.82
C PRO A 756 -5.81 -10.79 23.05
N VAL A 757 -6.64 -9.74 23.17
CA VAL A 757 -6.21 -8.34 23.19
C VAL A 757 -6.73 -7.60 24.43
N LEU A 758 -5.88 -6.79 25.05
CA LEU A 758 -6.28 -5.86 26.12
C LEU A 758 -5.93 -4.43 25.72
N TYR A 759 -6.86 -3.50 25.93
CA TYR A 759 -6.58 -2.06 25.93
C TYR A 759 -6.59 -1.53 27.36
N ILE A 760 -5.56 -0.75 27.74
CA ILE A 760 -5.48 -0.03 29.02
C ILE A 760 -5.42 1.47 28.73
N MET A 761 -6.51 2.18 28.99
CA MET A 761 -6.70 3.57 28.57
C MET A 761 -6.78 4.55 29.74
N GLY A 762 -6.30 5.78 29.53
CA GLY A 762 -6.33 6.87 30.52
C GLY A 762 -7.70 7.54 30.70
N GLY A 763 -8.79 6.87 30.34
CA GLY A 763 -10.15 7.42 30.36
C GLY A 763 -10.43 8.45 29.26
N PRO A 764 -11.61 9.11 29.28
CA PRO A 764 -12.06 10.00 28.20
C PRO A 764 -11.16 11.23 27.94
N LYS A 765 -10.28 11.58 28.88
CA LYS A 765 -9.29 12.66 28.72
C LYS A 765 -8.03 12.23 27.96
N ASP A 766 -7.85 10.93 27.74
CA ASP A 766 -6.77 10.41 26.92
C ASP A 766 -7.00 10.77 25.45
N ILE A 767 -5.99 11.35 24.81
CA ILE A 767 -6.06 11.75 23.39
C ILE A 767 -6.29 10.56 22.46
N ALA A 768 -5.92 9.35 22.89
CA ALA A 768 -6.12 8.12 22.12
C ALA A 768 -7.46 7.44 22.42
N TYR A 769 -8.26 7.92 23.39
CA TYR A 769 -9.50 7.29 23.84
C TYR A 769 -10.45 6.96 22.70
N ASN A 770 -10.78 7.95 21.85
CA ASN A 770 -11.73 7.73 20.75
C ASN A 770 -11.21 6.72 19.71
N ASN A 771 -9.90 6.69 19.48
CA ASN A 771 -9.28 5.76 18.55
C ASN A 771 -9.31 4.33 19.11
N ALA A 772 -9.01 4.18 20.40
CA ALA A 772 -9.06 2.91 21.12
C ALA A 772 -10.48 2.34 21.19
N MET A 773 -11.48 3.18 21.46
CA MET A 773 -12.88 2.77 21.45
C MET A 773 -13.36 2.37 20.04
N ASP A 774 -12.91 3.08 19.00
CA ASP A 774 -13.17 2.69 17.61
C ASP A 774 -12.47 1.36 17.25
N ASP A 775 -11.21 1.16 17.66
CA ASP A 775 -10.51 -0.13 17.50
C ASP A 775 -11.27 -1.26 18.16
N PHE A 776 -11.60 -1.08 19.44
CA PHE A 776 -12.37 -2.03 20.22
C PHE A 776 -13.67 -2.37 19.50
N SER A 777 -14.41 -1.37 18.99
CA SER A 777 -15.66 -1.62 18.26
C SER A 777 -15.49 -2.51 17.01
N ARG A 778 -14.36 -2.39 16.29
CA ARG A 778 -14.07 -3.09 15.03
C ARG A 778 -13.56 -4.52 15.21
N VAL A 779 -12.87 -4.81 16.31
CA VAL A 779 -12.34 -6.15 16.57
C VAL A 779 -13.48 -7.12 16.93
N ALA A 780 -13.80 -8.05 16.04
CA ALA A 780 -14.93 -8.99 16.19
C ALA A 780 -14.55 -10.49 16.23
N HIS A 781 -13.29 -10.81 15.97
CA HIS A 781 -12.82 -12.19 15.72
C HIS A 781 -11.89 -12.75 16.80
N VAL A 782 -11.24 -11.90 17.61
CA VAL A 782 -10.41 -12.32 18.77
C VAL A 782 -10.99 -11.83 20.09
N PRO A 783 -10.80 -12.56 21.22
CA PRO A 783 -11.17 -12.08 22.55
C PRO A 783 -10.52 -10.73 22.84
N ILE A 784 -11.30 -9.75 23.29
CA ILE A 784 -10.79 -8.41 23.51
C ILE A 784 -11.43 -7.77 24.75
N VAL A 785 -10.60 -7.09 25.54
CA VAL A 785 -11.02 -6.30 26.71
C VAL A 785 -10.55 -4.86 26.57
N MET A 786 -11.42 -3.93 26.93
CA MET A 786 -11.15 -2.49 27.06
C MET A 786 -11.25 -2.11 28.52
N THR A 787 -10.18 -1.55 29.09
CA THR A 787 -10.19 -0.98 30.44
C THR A 787 -9.87 0.51 30.39
N ASN A 788 -10.56 1.31 31.23
CA ASN A 788 -10.33 2.74 31.32
C ASN A 788 -10.20 3.19 32.77
N PHE A 789 -9.24 4.06 33.04
CA PHE A 789 -8.98 4.68 34.34
C PHE A 789 -8.62 6.16 34.12
N ASP A 790 -9.36 7.11 34.70
CA ASP A 790 -9.31 8.55 34.33
C ASP A 790 -8.05 9.29 34.82
N VAL A 791 -6.90 8.98 34.21
CA VAL A 791 -5.58 9.57 34.49
C VAL A 791 -4.97 10.32 33.30
N GLY A 792 -5.64 10.31 32.15
CA GLY A 792 -5.17 10.92 30.91
C GLY A 792 -4.06 10.15 30.20
N HIS A 793 -3.52 10.73 29.12
CA HIS A 793 -2.64 10.04 28.17
C HIS A 793 -1.32 9.52 28.79
N ALA A 794 -0.80 10.19 29.83
CA ALA A 794 0.44 9.80 30.48
C ALA A 794 0.32 8.54 31.33
N GLY A 795 -0.89 8.03 31.59
CA GLY A 795 -1.10 6.82 32.38
C GLY A 795 -0.55 6.90 33.81
N THR A 796 -0.22 5.75 34.39
CA THR A 796 0.32 5.65 35.75
C THR A 796 1.80 5.25 35.81
N TYR A 797 2.50 5.15 34.67
CA TYR A 797 3.84 4.53 34.56
C TYR A 797 4.92 5.12 35.47
N ALA A 798 4.88 6.44 35.73
CA ALA A 798 5.84 7.12 36.59
C ALA A 798 5.53 7.03 38.10
N ARG A 799 4.38 6.47 38.48
CA ARG A 799 4.06 6.19 39.88
C ARG A 799 4.98 5.07 40.40
N PRO A 800 5.14 4.93 41.72
CA PRO A 800 5.84 3.79 42.29
C PRO A 800 5.32 2.48 41.71
N HIS A 801 6.23 1.63 41.22
CA HIS A 801 5.93 0.35 40.57
C HIS A 801 4.99 0.44 39.34
N GLY A 802 4.89 1.63 38.73
CA GLY A 802 4.01 1.90 37.57
C GLY A 802 2.52 2.05 37.89
N GLY A 803 2.14 2.00 39.18
CA GLY A 803 0.78 2.24 39.65
C GLY A 803 -0.27 1.23 39.14
N GLU A 804 -1.49 1.71 38.97
CA GLU A 804 -2.68 0.90 38.74
C GLU A 804 -2.67 0.19 37.37
N PHE A 805 -2.04 0.78 36.35
CA PHE A 805 -1.89 0.13 35.05
C PHE A 805 -1.06 -1.14 35.14
N THR A 806 -0.05 -1.18 36.02
CA THR A 806 0.80 -2.37 36.18
C THR A 806 0.00 -3.55 36.71
N GLN A 807 -0.90 -3.33 37.67
CA GLN A 807 -1.73 -4.40 38.22
C GLN A 807 -2.64 -5.02 37.16
N VAL A 808 -3.29 -4.19 36.35
CA VAL A 808 -4.16 -4.63 35.24
C VAL A 808 -3.34 -5.37 34.17
N ALA A 809 -2.15 -4.88 33.84
CA ALA A 809 -1.24 -5.55 32.90
C ALA A 809 -0.80 -6.93 33.44
N LEU A 810 -0.39 -7.01 34.70
CA LEU A 810 0.03 -8.26 35.35
C LEU A 810 -1.10 -9.28 35.41
N ASP A 811 -2.31 -8.87 35.79
CA ASP A 811 -3.46 -9.77 35.87
C ASP A 811 -3.78 -10.39 34.50
N TRP A 812 -3.66 -9.60 33.43
CA TRP A 812 -3.82 -10.07 32.06
C TRP A 812 -2.69 -10.99 31.60
N LEU A 813 -1.44 -10.58 31.79
CA LEU A 813 -0.27 -11.37 31.39
C LEU A 813 -0.24 -12.71 32.13
N ASP A 814 -0.55 -12.72 33.43
CA ASP A 814 -0.60 -13.96 34.21
C ASP A 814 -1.73 -14.87 33.74
N TRP A 815 -2.87 -14.32 33.33
CA TRP A 815 -3.97 -15.09 32.74
C TRP A 815 -3.56 -15.70 31.40
N GLN A 816 -3.07 -14.89 30.46
CA GLN A 816 -2.81 -15.33 29.08
C GLN A 816 -1.53 -16.15 28.94
N LEU A 817 -0.48 -15.81 29.68
CA LEU A 817 0.85 -16.40 29.52
C LEU A 817 1.18 -17.45 30.58
N LYS A 818 0.79 -17.24 31.85
CA LYS A 818 1.07 -18.18 32.95
C LYS A 818 -0.09 -19.13 33.26
N GLY A 819 -1.23 -18.99 32.57
CA GLY A 819 -2.38 -19.87 32.74
C GLY A 819 -3.13 -19.67 34.06
N LYS A 820 -2.99 -18.52 34.73
CA LYS A 820 -3.75 -18.18 35.95
C LYS A 820 -5.18 -17.81 35.60
N THR A 821 -5.99 -18.80 35.23
CA THR A 821 -7.37 -18.62 34.75
C THR A 821 -8.29 -17.89 35.73
N GLU A 822 -7.99 -17.92 37.03
CA GLU A 822 -8.68 -17.16 38.07
C GLU A 822 -8.64 -15.64 37.83
N ASN A 823 -7.61 -15.14 37.15
CA ASN A 823 -7.48 -13.72 36.81
C ASN A 823 -8.47 -13.29 35.71
N SER A 824 -9.14 -14.21 35.02
CA SER A 824 -10.26 -13.87 34.13
C SER A 824 -11.38 -13.09 34.84
N GLN A 825 -11.59 -13.34 36.15
CA GLN A 825 -12.58 -12.65 36.99
C GLN A 825 -12.20 -11.20 37.29
N VAL A 826 -11.00 -10.75 36.92
CA VAL A 826 -10.63 -9.33 36.96
C VAL A 826 -11.37 -8.57 35.85
N PHE A 827 -11.52 -9.21 34.68
CA PHE A 827 -11.97 -8.58 33.43
C PHE A 827 -13.38 -8.98 32.98
N LEU A 828 -13.82 -10.20 33.32
CA LEU A 828 -15.05 -10.79 32.79
C LEU A 828 -16.18 -10.83 33.82
N GLY A 829 -17.41 -10.68 33.32
CA GLY A 829 -18.65 -10.79 34.10
C GLY A 829 -19.06 -9.48 34.78
N GLU A 830 -20.37 -9.32 35.02
CA GLU A 830 -20.93 -8.16 35.74
C GLU A 830 -20.42 -8.06 37.19
N ASP A 831 -19.94 -9.18 37.74
CA ASP A 831 -19.36 -9.29 39.07
C ASP A 831 -17.82 -9.19 39.11
N GLY A 832 -17.17 -8.91 37.98
CA GLY A 832 -15.71 -8.86 37.86
C GLY A 832 -15.07 -7.77 38.73
N LYS A 833 -13.81 -7.96 39.13
CA LYS A 833 -13.14 -7.05 40.09
C LYS A 833 -13.07 -5.61 39.58
N LEU A 834 -12.69 -5.40 38.31
CA LEU A 834 -12.62 -4.04 37.74
C LEU A 834 -14.01 -3.42 37.54
N ALA A 835 -15.05 -4.22 37.28
CA ALA A 835 -16.41 -3.70 37.14
C ALA A 835 -16.99 -3.18 38.47
N LYS A 836 -16.45 -3.66 39.61
CA LYS A 836 -16.84 -3.24 40.96
C LYS A 836 -16.02 -2.08 41.50
N ASP A 837 -14.90 -1.77 40.86
CA ASP A 837 -14.05 -0.65 41.24
C ASP A 837 -14.60 0.63 40.57
N PRO A 838 -15.05 1.64 41.34
CA PRO A 838 -15.67 2.84 40.79
C PRO A 838 -14.71 3.69 39.94
N ASP A 839 -13.40 3.49 40.06
CA ASP A 839 -12.40 4.24 39.31
C ASP A 839 -12.10 3.61 37.93
N TRP A 840 -12.56 2.36 37.71
CA TRP A 840 -12.37 1.63 36.45
C TRP A 840 -13.67 1.48 35.67
N THR A 841 -13.56 1.51 34.35
CA THR A 841 -14.57 0.91 33.46
C THR A 841 -13.94 -0.23 32.68
N VAL A 842 -14.72 -1.30 32.48
CA VAL A 842 -14.29 -2.49 31.75
C VAL A 842 -15.38 -2.95 30.80
N GLU A 843 -14.99 -3.23 29.55
CA GLU A 843 -15.85 -3.85 28.54
C GLU A 843 -15.10 -5.02 27.90
N ALA A 844 -15.74 -6.18 27.79
CA ALA A 844 -15.14 -7.38 27.21
C ALA A 844 -16.04 -7.99 26.14
N LYS A 845 -15.46 -8.50 25.04
CA LYS A 845 -16.20 -9.23 24.00
C LYS A 845 -15.36 -10.32 23.33
N ASN A 846 -16.03 -11.17 22.56
CA ASN A 846 -15.45 -12.28 21.78
C ASN A 846 -14.77 -13.39 22.61
N PHE A 847 -15.14 -13.59 23.87
CA PHE A 847 -14.79 -14.79 24.63
C PHE A 847 -15.79 -15.91 24.35
N ALA A 848 -15.31 -17.16 24.19
CA ALA A 848 -16.17 -18.33 23.96
C ALA A 848 -16.89 -18.74 25.26
N VAL A 849 -18.15 -19.16 25.14
CA VAL A 849 -18.93 -19.72 26.26
C VAL A 849 -18.70 -21.23 26.27
N GLU A 850 -18.04 -21.77 27.29
CA GLU A 850 -17.86 -23.23 27.43
C GLU A 850 -19.18 -23.93 27.82
N HIS A 851 -19.54 -24.96 27.05
CA HIS A 851 -20.73 -25.79 27.28
C HIS A 851 -20.48 -26.91 28.30
N SER A 852 -21.37 -27.06 29.30
CA SER A 852 -21.54 -28.33 30.03
C SER A 852 -22.99 -28.83 29.94
N LYS A 853 -23.09 -30.06 29.41
CA LYS A 853 -24.14 -31.10 29.52
C LYS A 853 -25.61 -30.76 29.16
N ALA A 854 -26.01 -31.38 28.04
CA ALA A 854 -27.32 -31.98 27.72
C ALA A 854 -28.57 -31.43 28.42
N VAL A 855 -29.42 -30.69 27.69
CA VAL A 855 -30.81 -30.44 28.10
C VAL A 855 -31.74 -30.45 26.87
N PRO A 856 -33.01 -30.89 27.03
CA PRO A 856 -34.02 -31.06 25.99
C PRO A 856 -34.60 -29.73 25.49
N VAL A 857 -35.46 -29.84 24.48
CA VAL A 857 -36.31 -28.78 23.88
C VAL A 857 -36.72 -27.68 24.90
N PRO A 858 -36.32 -26.41 24.70
CA PRO A 858 -36.74 -25.32 25.59
C PRO A 858 -38.15 -24.84 25.25
N THR A 859 -38.99 -24.80 26.28
CA THR A 859 -40.25 -24.05 26.35
C THR A 859 -40.03 -22.55 26.42
N GLU A 860 -41.05 -21.79 26.02
CA GLU A 860 -41.12 -20.32 26.06
C GLU A 860 -40.55 -19.73 27.36
N GLY A 861 -39.41 -19.02 27.27
CA GLY A 861 -38.93 -18.20 28.39
C GLY A 861 -37.42 -18.01 28.55
N GLU A 862 -36.62 -17.79 27.50
CA GLU A 862 -35.24 -17.28 27.66
C GLU A 862 -34.93 -16.23 26.57
N ILE A 863 -34.74 -14.97 26.98
CA ILE A 863 -34.30 -13.85 26.13
C ILE A 863 -33.16 -13.18 26.89
N GLY A 864 -31.92 -13.29 26.40
CA GLY A 864 -30.77 -12.68 27.10
C GLY A 864 -29.37 -12.83 26.48
N HIS A 865 -29.24 -13.21 25.21
CA HIS A 865 -27.95 -13.18 24.51
C HIS A 865 -28.00 -12.25 23.30
N ALA A 866 -26.99 -11.38 23.17
CA ALA A 866 -26.84 -10.49 22.03
C ALA A 866 -26.67 -11.30 20.74
N VAL A 867 -27.57 -11.08 19.79
CA VAL A 867 -27.63 -11.73 18.49
C VAL A 867 -26.58 -11.08 17.58
N LYS A 868 -25.57 -11.83 17.14
CA LYS A 868 -24.56 -11.32 16.19
C LYS A 868 -25.12 -11.25 14.76
N PRO A 869 -24.69 -10.30 13.92
CA PRO A 869 -25.02 -10.31 12.50
C PRO A 869 -24.53 -11.60 11.82
N PRO A 870 -25.37 -12.23 10.98
CA PRO A 870 -25.02 -13.48 10.32
C PRO A 870 -24.07 -13.20 9.15
N ALA A 871 -23.08 -14.07 8.96
CA ALA A 871 -22.23 -14.08 7.77
C ALA A 871 -22.92 -14.84 6.62
N ALA A 872 -22.32 -14.79 5.42
CA ALA A 872 -22.67 -15.73 4.36
C ALA A 872 -22.37 -17.18 4.81
N PRO A 873 -23.16 -18.17 4.38
CA PRO A 873 -22.91 -19.58 4.69
C PRO A 873 -21.50 -20.03 4.32
N GLU A 874 -20.96 -20.99 5.07
CA GLU A 874 -19.65 -21.57 4.82
C GLU A 874 -19.56 -22.18 3.41
N GLY A 875 -18.44 -21.95 2.73
CA GLY A 875 -18.20 -22.40 1.35
C GLY A 875 -18.76 -21.48 0.26
N TRP A 876 -19.57 -20.48 0.61
CA TRP A 876 -19.97 -19.44 -0.35
C TRP A 876 -18.82 -18.45 -0.55
N SER A 877 -18.66 -17.98 -1.78
CA SER A 877 -17.74 -16.89 -2.11
C SER A 877 -18.49 -15.57 -2.22
N GLU A 878 -17.83 -14.47 -1.91
CA GLU A 878 -18.34 -13.13 -2.19
C GLU A 878 -17.35 -12.36 -3.08
N GLY A 879 -17.85 -11.39 -3.81
CA GLY A 879 -17.04 -10.67 -4.79
C GLY A 879 -17.64 -9.35 -5.20
N PHE A 880 -16.80 -8.55 -5.86
CA PHE A 880 -17.21 -7.28 -6.45
C PHE A 880 -16.99 -7.32 -7.95
N LEU A 881 -17.91 -6.72 -8.70
CA LEU A 881 -17.74 -6.44 -10.10
C LEU A 881 -17.92 -4.94 -10.35
N TYR A 882 -17.19 -4.40 -11.32
CA TYR A 882 -17.30 -3.00 -11.72
C TYR A 882 -18.14 -2.93 -12.98
N ALA A 883 -19.36 -2.43 -12.86
CA ALA A 883 -20.34 -2.36 -13.92
C ALA A 883 -21.13 -1.06 -13.84
N ASN A 884 -21.48 -0.50 -15.01
CA ASN A 884 -22.35 0.68 -15.10
C ASN A 884 -21.92 1.86 -14.19
N GLY A 885 -20.59 2.09 -14.11
CA GLY A 885 -19.98 3.18 -13.36
C GLY A 885 -19.92 2.99 -11.83
N VAL A 886 -20.29 1.81 -11.32
CA VAL A 886 -20.32 1.51 -9.88
C VAL A 886 -19.70 0.14 -9.57
N ARG A 887 -19.35 -0.07 -8.32
CA ARG A 887 -19.00 -1.38 -7.79
C ARG A 887 -20.24 -2.09 -7.27
N LEU A 888 -20.58 -3.23 -7.86
CA LEU A 888 -21.68 -4.10 -7.43
C LEU A 888 -21.13 -5.30 -6.66
N HIS A 889 -21.74 -5.59 -5.53
CA HIS A 889 -21.41 -6.73 -4.67
C HIS A 889 -22.33 -7.92 -4.96
N TYR A 890 -21.77 -9.13 -4.87
CA TYR A 890 -22.54 -10.36 -5.00
C TYR A 890 -21.98 -11.48 -4.12
N TYR A 891 -22.86 -12.42 -3.77
CA TYR A 891 -22.52 -13.72 -3.20
C TYR A 891 -22.72 -14.82 -4.22
N GLN A 892 -21.89 -15.87 -4.17
CA GLN A 892 -21.97 -17.05 -5.01
C GLN A 892 -21.93 -18.31 -4.16
N THR A 893 -22.87 -19.22 -4.43
CA THR A 893 -22.83 -20.58 -3.88
C THR A 893 -21.63 -21.35 -4.45
N PRO A 894 -21.12 -22.39 -3.76
CA PRO A 894 -20.06 -23.26 -4.28
C PRO A 894 -20.35 -23.70 -5.72
N SER A 895 -19.49 -23.31 -6.66
CA SER A 895 -19.68 -23.57 -8.09
C SER A 895 -19.27 -25.00 -8.45
N LEU A 896 -20.17 -25.73 -9.11
CA LEU A 896 -19.87 -27.03 -9.74
C LEU A 896 -19.99 -26.90 -11.26
N ALA A 897 -19.06 -27.52 -12.00
CA ALA A 897 -18.78 -27.26 -13.41
C ALA A 897 -19.90 -27.57 -14.44
N GLU A 898 -21.10 -27.97 -14.01
CA GLU A 898 -22.17 -28.43 -14.90
C GLU A 898 -23.58 -27.91 -14.54
N LYS A 899 -23.71 -27.06 -13.51
CA LYS A 899 -25.03 -26.58 -13.05
C LYS A 899 -25.49 -25.31 -13.79
N PRO A 900 -26.80 -25.18 -14.09
CA PRO A 900 -27.37 -24.00 -14.71
C PRO A 900 -27.21 -22.75 -13.81
N PRO A 901 -26.88 -21.58 -14.37
CA PRO A 901 -26.75 -20.36 -13.59
C PRO A 901 -28.12 -19.77 -13.22
N LEU A 902 -28.25 -19.35 -11.96
CA LEU A 902 -29.43 -18.70 -11.40
C LEU A 902 -29.02 -17.39 -10.71
N VAL A 903 -29.58 -16.27 -11.13
CA VAL A 903 -29.31 -14.96 -10.51
C VAL A 903 -30.53 -14.52 -9.71
N MET A 904 -30.32 -14.18 -8.44
CA MET A 904 -31.37 -13.71 -7.54
C MET A 904 -31.18 -12.23 -7.20
N VAL A 905 -32.25 -11.45 -7.37
CA VAL A 905 -32.30 -10.00 -7.17
C VAL A 905 -33.31 -9.68 -6.07
N HIS A 906 -32.86 -9.11 -4.97
CA HIS A 906 -33.69 -8.86 -3.78
C HIS A 906 -34.64 -7.65 -3.95
N GLY A 907 -35.53 -7.48 -2.98
CA GLY A 907 -36.47 -6.35 -2.91
C GLY A 907 -35.87 -5.10 -2.27
N ILE A 908 -36.59 -3.97 -2.35
CA ILE A 908 -36.14 -2.65 -1.86
C ILE A 908 -35.80 -2.61 -0.36
N THR A 909 -36.30 -3.57 0.40
CA THR A 909 -36.09 -3.66 1.84
C THR A 909 -34.86 -4.47 2.22
N ASP A 910 -34.19 -5.13 1.27
CA ASP A 910 -33.31 -6.24 1.59
C ASP A 910 -31.93 -6.11 0.94
N ASN A 911 -31.09 -7.14 1.10
CA ASN A 911 -29.82 -7.32 0.41
C ASN A 911 -29.75 -8.76 -0.14
N GLY A 912 -28.69 -9.12 -0.85
CA GLY A 912 -28.54 -10.44 -1.49
C GLY A 912 -28.68 -11.61 -0.52
N LEU A 913 -28.30 -11.46 0.75
CA LEU A 913 -28.38 -12.51 1.76
C LEU A 913 -29.81 -12.81 2.26
N CYS A 914 -30.82 -12.01 1.92
CA CYS A 914 -32.21 -12.37 2.25
C CYS A 914 -32.64 -13.69 1.60
N TRP A 915 -31.97 -14.09 0.52
CA TRP A 915 -32.23 -15.34 -0.18
C TRP A 915 -31.62 -16.57 0.47
N THR A 916 -30.83 -16.43 1.54
CA THR A 916 -29.94 -17.49 2.05
C THR A 916 -30.66 -18.81 2.31
N THR A 917 -31.77 -18.80 3.05
CA THR A 917 -32.53 -20.02 3.38
C THR A 917 -33.13 -20.72 2.17
N LEU A 918 -33.51 -19.95 1.13
CA LEU A 918 -34.01 -20.50 -0.12
C LEU A 918 -32.87 -20.99 -1.03
N ALA A 919 -31.78 -20.23 -1.14
CA ALA A 919 -30.61 -20.57 -1.94
C ALA A 919 -29.91 -21.83 -1.43
N LEU A 920 -29.82 -22.05 -0.11
CA LEU A 920 -29.32 -23.30 0.47
C LEU A 920 -30.13 -24.54 0.03
N LYS A 921 -31.44 -24.39 -0.25
CA LYS A 921 -32.27 -25.48 -0.77
C LYS A 921 -32.11 -25.71 -2.28
N LEU A 922 -31.56 -24.74 -3.00
CA LEU A 922 -31.45 -24.74 -4.46
C LEU A 922 -30.01 -24.93 -4.96
N GLN A 923 -28.98 -24.67 -4.14
CA GLN A 923 -27.56 -24.72 -4.52
C GLN A 923 -27.12 -26.09 -5.02
N ASP A 924 -27.80 -27.16 -4.61
CA ASP A 924 -27.53 -28.51 -5.12
C ASP A 924 -27.93 -28.69 -6.59
N GLN A 925 -28.76 -27.79 -7.13
CA GLN A 925 -29.29 -27.84 -8.50
C GLN A 925 -28.79 -26.68 -9.38
N PHE A 926 -28.33 -25.57 -8.79
CA PHE A 926 -28.00 -24.34 -9.51
C PHE A 926 -26.68 -23.74 -9.04
N ASN A 927 -25.97 -23.07 -9.95
CA ASN A 927 -24.90 -22.14 -9.60
C ASN A 927 -25.56 -20.77 -9.34
N ILE A 928 -25.71 -20.40 -8.07
CA ILE A 928 -26.54 -19.25 -7.67
C ILE A 928 -25.66 -18.04 -7.43
N THR A 929 -26.02 -16.91 -8.04
CA THR A 929 -25.45 -15.58 -7.75
C THR A 929 -26.53 -14.72 -7.09
N LEU A 930 -26.26 -14.23 -5.88
CA LEU A 930 -27.13 -13.33 -5.11
C LEU A 930 -26.55 -11.92 -5.21
N LEU A 931 -27.25 -11.03 -5.92
CA LEU A 931 -26.74 -9.69 -6.19
C LEU A 931 -27.25 -8.70 -5.14
N ASP A 932 -26.37 -7.87 -4.58
CA ASP A 932 -26.75 -6.67 -3.86
C ASP A 932 -27.08 -5.57 -4.88
N ALA A 933 -28.32 -5.11 -4.91
CA ALA A 933 -28.74 -4.01 -5.77
C ALA A 933 -28.01 -2.72 -5.40
N ARG A 934 -27.80 -1.83 -6.38
CA ARG A 934 -27.27 -0.48 -6.13
C ARG A 934 -28.05 0.20 -4.99
N GLY A 935 -27.33 0.85 -4.08
CA GLY A 935 -27.94 1.43 -2.87
C GLY A 935 -28.20 0.45 -1.71
N HIS A 936 -27.87 -0.84 -1.87
CA HIS A 936 -28.11 -1.88 -0.87
C HIS A 936 -26.86 -2.73 -0.64
N GLY A 937 -26.78 -3.34 0.55
CA GLY A 937 -25.72 -4.28 0.89
C GLY A 937 -24.35 -3.62 0.87
N LEU A 938 -23.41 -4.22 0.14
CA LEU A 938 -22.07 -3.66 -0.06
C LEU A 938 -21.86 -3.03 -1.45
N SER A 939 -22.92 -2.96 -2.27
CA SER A 939 -22.89 -2.27 -3.57
C SER A 939 -22.83 -0.75 -3.38
N ASP A 940 -22.24 -0.03 -4.32
CA ASP A 940 -22.16 1.43 -4.21
C ASP A 940 -23.56 2.11 -4.25
N PRO A 941 -23.69 3.33 -3.69
CA PRO A 941 -24.94 4.09 -3.71
C PRO A 941 -25.30 4.62 -5.11
N PHE A 942 -26.53 5.13 -5.25
CA PHE A 942 -26.95 5.85 -6.44
C PHE A 942 -26.13 7.13 -6.69
N THR A 943 -25.90 7.44 -7.97
CA THR A 943 -25.19 8.64 -8.43
C THR A 943 -26.14 9.62 -9.12
N ALA A 944 -25.66 10.85 -9.35
CA ALA A 944 -26.44 11.88 -10.04
C ALA A 944 -26.74 11.57 -11.52
N ASN A 945 -26.03 10.60 -12.12
CA ASN A 945 -26.21 10.19 -13.51
C ASN A 945 -27.16 8.99 -13.67
N ASP A 946 -27.73 8.49 -12.57
CA ASP A 946 -28.57 7.29 -12.61
C ASP A 946 -29.95 7.60 -13.16
N ASP A 947 -30.53 6.66 -13.91
CA ASP A 947 -31.84 6.76 -14.54
C ASP A 947 -32.75 5.56 -14.19
N ALA A 948 -34.01 5.60 -14.64
CA ALA A 948 -35.00 4.56 -14.38
C ALA A 948 -34.59 3.15 -14.85
N ASP A 949 -33.55 3.04 -15.69
CA ASP A 949 -33.04 1.79 -16.25
C ASP A 949 -31.76 1.33 -15.55
N THR A 950 -31.20 2.12 -14.63
CA THR A 950 -29.96 1.80 -13.93
C THR A 950 -29.97 0.42 -13.29
N LEU A 951 -31.03 0.05 -12.56
CA LEU A 951 -31.11 -1.26 -11.90
C LEU A 951 -31.17 -2.42 -12.89
N ILE A 952 -31.75 -2.20 -14.07
CA ILE A 952 -31.80 -3.20 -15.16
C ILE A 952 -30.40 -3.35 -15.75
N LYS A 953 -29.76 -2.23 -16.09
CA LYS A 953 -28.39 -2.19 -16.64
C LYS A 953 -27.39 -2.84 -15.70
N ASP A 954 -27.55 -2.65 -14.39
CA ASP A 954 -26.70 -3.26 -13.36
C ASP A 954 -26.77 -4.80 -13.40
N VAL A 955 -27.98 -5.37 -13.46
CA VAL A 955 -28.15 -6.83 -13.55
C VAL A 955 -27.69 -7.37 -14.89
N VAL A 956 -27.97 -6.69 -16.00
CA VAL A 956 -27.51 -7.08 -17.35
C VAL A 956 -25.99 -7.12 -17.40
N ALA A 957 -25.33 -6.05 -16.94
CA ALA A 957 -23.88 -5.96 -16.92
C ALA A 957 -23.26 -6.98 -15.95
N ALA A 958 -23.91 -7.28 -14.82
CA ALA A 958 -23.46 -8.34 -13.91
C ALA A 958 -23.50 -9.72 -14.59
N VAL A 959 -24.57 -10.04 -15.32
CA VAL A 959 -24.69 -11.30 -16.09
C VAL A 959 -23.61 -11.40 -17.17
N GLU A 960 -23.35 -10.31 -17.89
CA GLU A 960 -22.32 -10.26 -18.94
C GLU A 960 -20.91 -10.36 -18.38
N THR A 961 -20.61 -9.63 -17.30
CA THR A 961 -19.27 -9.61 -16.67
C THR A 961 -18.93 -10.95 -16.03
N LEU A 962 -19.91 -11.63 -15.46
CA LEU A 962 -19.76 -12.97 -14.90
C LEU A 962 -19.86 -14.07 -15.97
N GLU A 963 -19.96 -13.69 -17.24
CA GLU A 963 -20.06 -14.58 -18.41
C GLU A 963 -21.16 -15.65 -18.27
N LEU A 964 -22.27 -15.30 -17.60
CA LEU A 964 -23.36 -16.24 -17.33
C LEU A 964 -24.17 -16.46 -18.61
N LYS A 965 -24.07 -17.67 -19.18
CA LYS A 965 -24.79 -18.04 -20.39
C LYS A 965 -26.26 -18.31 -20.10
N ARG A 966 -27.12 -17.39 -20.55
CA ARG A 966 -28.59 -17.47 -20.45
C ARG A 966 -29.09 -17.92 -19.07
N PRO A 967 -28.81 -17.16 -18.00
CA PRO A 967 -29.22 -17.54 -16.65
C PRO A 967 -30.74 -17.52 -16.49
N ILE A 968 -31.22 -18.21 -15.46
CA ILE A 968 -32.56 -17.97 -14.94
C ILE A 968 -32.46 -16.73 -14.04
N LEU A 969 -33.37 -15.77 -14.24
CA LEU A 969 -33.40 -14.56 -13.40
C LEU A 969 -34.58 -14.66 -12.45
N MET A 970 -34.32 -14.44 -11.17
CA MET A 970 -35.31 -14.51 -10.11
C MET A 970 -35.29 -13.22 -9.30
N GLY A 971 -36.46 -12.64 -9.06
CA GLY A 971 -36.58 -11.38 -8.34
C GLY A 971 -37.72 -11.37 -7.32
N HIS A 972 -37.58 -10.59 -6.25
CA HIS A 972 -38.65 -10.31 -5.28
C HIS A 972 -38.95 -8.81 -5.21
N SER A 973 -40.24 -8.45 -5.16
CA SER A 973 -40.68 -7.04 -5.03
C SER A 973 -40.04 -6.14 -6.09
N MET A 974 -39.23 -5.14 -5.73
CA MET A 974 -38.44 -4.33 -6.67
C MET A 974 -37.57 -5.18 -7.61
N GLY A 975 -36.92 -6.23 -7.10
CA GLY A 975 -36.16 -7.18 -7.91
C GLY A 975 -37.06 -7.96 -8.88
N ALA A 976 -38.31 -8.25 -8.51
CA ALA A 976 -39.28 -8.91 -9.40
C ALA A 976 -39.62 -8.01 -10.60
N HIS A 977 -39.83 -6.72 -10.37
CA HIS A 977 -40.01 -5.73 -11.44
C HIS A 977 -38.77 -5.60 -12.32
N THR A 978 -37.58 -5.61 -11.71
CA THR A 978 -36.30 -5.51 -12.42
C THR A 978 -36.13 -6.69 -13.39
N VAL A 979 -36.31 -7.94 -12.93
CA VAL A 979 -36.20 -9.11 -13.81
C VAL A 979 -37.34 -9.19 -14.84
N MET A 980 -38.52 -8.66 -14.51
CA MET A 980 -39.65 -8.56 -15.43
C MET A 980 -39.36 -7.62 -16.61
N ARG A 981 -38.78 -6.43 -16.33
CA ARG A 981 -38.33 -5.51 -17.38
C ARG A 981 -37.16 -6.06 -18.19
N ILE A 982 -36.19 -6.73 -17.54
CA ILE A 982 -35.10 -7.42 -18.26
C ILE A 982 -35.66 -8.45 -19.25
N ALA A 983 -36.66 -9.24 -18.85
CA ALA A 983 -37.26 -10.23 -19.73
C ALA A 983 -38.01 -9.62 -20.92
N ALA A 984 -38.59 -8.43 -20.75
CA ALA A 984 -39.31 -7.72 -21.81
C ALA A 984 -38.36 -6.98 -22.77
N GLU A 985 -37.28 -6.39 -22.26
CA GLU A 985 -36.35 -5.54 -23.03
C GLU A 985 -35.16 -6.32 -23.59
N TYR A 986 -34.72 -7.35 -22.88
CA TYR A 986 -33.59 -8.22 -23.21
C TYR A 986 -34.03 -9.70 -23.24
N PRO A 987 -35.02 -10.10 -24.05
CA PRO A 987 -35.60 -11.47 -24.02
C PRO A 987 -34.59 -12.57 -24.34
N GLN A 988 -33.45 -12.23 -24.96
CA GLN A 988 -32.37 -13.15 -25.28
C GLN A 988 -31.49 -13.48 -24.06
N LEU A 989 -31.46 -12.60 -23.06
CA LEU A 989 -30.59 -12.69 -21.90
C LEU A 989 -31.06 -13.79 -20.92
N PRO A 990 -32.29 -13.80 -20.39
CA PRO A 990 -32.73 -14.89 -19.53
C PRO A 990 -33.15 -16.14 -20.32
N LYS A 991 -33.03 -17.31 -19.68
CA LYS A 991 -33.69 -18.55 -20.13
C LYS A 991 -35.12 -18.65 -19.61
N ALA A 992 -35.37 -18.14 -18.41
CA ALA A 992 -36.68 -18.04 -17.78
C ALA A 992 -36.64 -16.98 -16.68
N VAL A 993 -37.81 -16.49 -16.25
CA VAL A 993 -37.92 -15.53 -15.15
C VAL A 993 -38.90 -15.97 -14.07
N VAL A 994 -38.54 -15.67 -12.81
CA VAL A 994 -39.37 -15.93 -11.63
C VAL A 994 -39.57 -14.63 -10.86
N MET A 995 -40.82 -14.28 -10.60
CA MET A 995 -41.22 -13.02 -9.98
C MET A 995 -41.99 -13.29 -8.69
N LEU A 996 -41.39 -12.97 -7.55
CA LEU A 996 -41.98 -13.10 -6.24
C LEU A 996 -42.63 -11.79 -5.82
N ASP A 997 -43.94 -11.85 -5.65
CA ASP A 997 -44.85 -10.77 -5.27
C ASP A 997 -44.63 -9.44 -6.01
N PRO A 998 -44.62 -9.42 -7.35
CA PRO A 998 -44.58 -8.16 -8.10
C PRO A 998 -45.86 -7.35 -7.85
N LEU A 999 -45.76 -6.03 -7.99
CA LEU A 999 -46.95 -5.17 -8.04
C LEU A 999 -47.57 -5.30 -9.44
N LEU A 1000 -48.79 -5.82 -9.49
CA LEU A 1000 -49.57 -5.98 -10.72
C LEU A 1000 -50.75 -4.99 -10.70
N PRO A 1001 -51.22 -4.51 -11.86
CA PRO A 1001 -52.42 -3.68 -11.94
C PRO A 1001 -53.65 -4.36 -11.30
N GLY A 1002 -54.33 -3.67 -10.38
CA GLY A 1002 -55.52 -4.17 -9.65
C GLY A 1002 -56.82 -3.46 -10.05
N ALA A 1003 -57.98 -4.05 -9.69
CA ALA A 1003 -59.33 -3.60 -10.08
C ALA A 1003 -59.68 -2.15 -9.66
N GLY A 1004 -59.04 -1.62 -8.62
CA GLY A 1004 -59.20 -0.24 -8.14
C GLY A 1004 -58.34 0.82 -8.84
N ASN A 1005 -57.40 0.44 -9.70
CA ASN A 1005 -56.43 1.36 -10.31
C ASN A 1005 -56.79 1.66 -11.78
N ARG A 1006 -57.94 2.30 -12.01
CA ARG A 1006 -58.33 2.75 -13.36
C ARG A 1006 -57.62 4.05 -13.74
N GLY A 1007 -56.49 3.92 -14.44
CA GLY A 1007 -56.09 4.78 -15.57
C GLY A 1007 -56.03 6.30 -15.37
N GLY A 1008 -55.28 6.80 -14.38
CA GLY A 1008 -54.89 8.22 -14.29
C GLY A 1008 -53.40 8.37 -13.97
N PRO A 1009 -52.74 9.48 -14.36
CA PRO A 1009 -51.32 9.70 -14.07
C PRO A 1009 -51.12 9.80 -12.55
N PRO A 1010 -49.99 9.30 -12.01
CA PRO A 1010 -49.79 9.17 -10.58
C PRO A 1010 -49.79 10.55 -9.91
N ARG A 1011 -50.64 10.72 -8.89
CA ARG A 1011 -50.53 11.87 -7.99
C ARG A 1011 -49.25 11.70 -7.18
N SER A 1012 -48.56 12.82 -6.93
CA SER A 1012 -47.22 12.88 -6.31
C SER A 1012 -47.00 11.83 -5.22
N GLY A 1013 -45.91 11.07 -5.33
CA GLY A 1013 -45.60 9.85 -4.56
C GLY A 1013 -45.41 9.98 -3.04
N ARG A 1014 -46.01 10.98 -2.38
CA ARG A 1014 -46.06 11.09 -0.91
C ARG A 1014 -47.33 10.53 -0.27
N ASP A 1015 -48.43 10.37 -1.02
CA ASP A 1015 -49.73 9.99 -0.45
C ASP A 1015 -50.12 8.52 -0.62
N GLU A 1016 -49.59 7.78 -1.60
CA GLU A 1016 -49.98 6.37 -1.83
C GLU A 1016 -49.48 5.42 -0.72
N PHE A 1017 -48.37 5.73 -0.04
CA PHE A 1017 -47.84 4.89 1.04
C PHE A 1017 -48.47 5.15 2.42
N ARG A 1018 -49.24 6.23 2.61
CA ARG A 1018 -49.94 6.52 3.88
C ARG A 1018 -51.33 5.88 4.00
N GLY A 1019 -51.89 5.36 2.90
CA GLY A 1019 -53.28 4.94 2.82
C GLY A 1019 -53.68 3.67 3.59
N ARG A 1020 -52.74 2.83 4.04
CA ARG A 1020 -53.07 1.56 4.74
C ARG A 1020 -53.00 1.62 6.26
N GLU A 1021 -52.62 2.75 6.87
CA GLU A 1021 -52.60 2.89 8.34
C GLU A 1021 -53.90 3.43 8.96
N ARG A 1022 -54.95 3.71 8.16
CA ARG A 1022 -56.24 4.19 8.68
C ARG A 1022 -57.37 3.20 8.43
N SER A 1023 -57.55 2.28 9.38
CA SER A 1023 -58.89 1.81 9.74
C SER A 1023 -58.90 1.28 11.19
N ARG A 1024 -59.18 2.16 12.15
CA ARG A 1024 -59.92 1.85 13.39
C ARG A 1024 -60.30 3.15 14.13
N GLY A 1025 -61.53 3.58 13.90
CA GLY A 1025 -62.39 4.33 14.85
C GLY A 1025 -62.11 5.80 15.12
N GLU A 1026 -63.01 6.69 14.67
CA GLU A 1026 -63.08 8.12 15.00
C GLU A 1026 -63.60 8.43 16.43
N PRO A 1027 -63.45 9.69 16.91
CA PRO A 1027 -63.46 10.06 18.34
C PRO A 1027 -64.76 10.74 18.82
N GLY A 1028 -65.02 10.67 20.14
CA GLY A 1028 -66.05 11.43 20.85
C GLY A 1028 -65.48 12.20 22.06
N GLU A 1029 -65.75 13.50 22.04
CA GLU A 1029 -65.64 14.63 22.99
C GLU A 1029 -65.19 14.44 24.47
N HIS A 1030 -64.31 15.36 24.91
CA HIS A 1030 -63.98 15.77 26.30
C HIS A 1030 -65.24 16.25 27.12
N PRO A 1031 -65.23 16.48 28.47
CA PRO A 1031 -64.11 16.89 29.35
C PRO A 1031 -64.15 16.42 30.85
N THR A 1032 -63.18 16.92 31.63
CA THR A 1032 -63.12 17.18 33.09
C THR A 1032 -62.32 16.22 33.99
N SER A 1033 -61.26 16.78 34.60
CA SER A 1033 -60.55 16.29 35.81
C SER A 1033 -61.37 16.70 37.06
N PRO A 1034 -61.23 16.09 38.28
CA PRO A 1034 -59.95 15.79 38.96
C PRO A 1034 -59.90 14.53 39.87
N GLU A 1035 -58.68 14.26 40.40
CA GLU A 1035 -58.33 13.50 41.62
C GLU A 1035 -58.53 11.96 41.69
N SER A 1036 -57.41 11.20 41.75
CA SER A 1036 -56.91 10.54 42.99
C SER A 1036 -56.05 9.28 42.74
N ASN A 1037 -54.91 9.25 43.45
CA ASN A 1037 -54.14 8.14 44.02
C ASN A 1037 -53.63 6.93 43.18
N GLU A 1038 -52.28 6.87 43.17
CA GLU A 1038 -51.43 5.72 43.53
C GLU A 1038 -51.72 4.33 42.94
N ARG A 1039 -50.83 3.86 42.04
CA ARG A 1039 -50.03 2.63 42.20
C ARG A 1039 -49.05 2.38 41.04
N SER A 1040 -47.80 2.11 41.43
CA SER A 1040 -46.75 1.34 40.74
C SER A 1040 -46.53 1.57 39.23
N SER A 1041 -45.57 2.44 38.90
CA SER A 1041 -44.89 2.46 37.61
C SER A 1041 -43.56 1.69 37.68
N ASP A 1042 -43.63 0.37 37.59
CA ASP A 1042 -42.45 -0.48 37.31
C ASP A 1042 -42.67 -1.22 35.98
N ARG A 1043 -42.34 -0.52 34.89
CA ARG A 1043 -41.83 -1.04 33.60
C ARG A 1043 -41.66 0.13 32.64
N PRO A 1044 -40.46 0.40 32.10
CA PRO A 1044 -40.31 1.38 31.03
C PRO A 1044 -40.97 0.83 29.75
N ALA A 1045 -41.86 1.60 29.14
CA ALA A 1045 -42.44 1.28 27.84
C ALA A 1045 -41.31 1.24 26.78
N ALA A 1046 -41.10 0.07 26.14
CA ALA A 1046 -40.13 -0.08 25.06
C ALA A 1046 -40.46 0.90 23.92
N LYS A 1047 -39.53 1.79 23.57
CA LYS A 1047 -39.66 2.68 22.40
C LYS A 1047 -39.91 1.83 21.15
N ARG A 1048 -41.02 2.07 20.45
CA ARG A 1048 -41.35 1.38 19.20
C ARG A 1048 -40.40 1.88 18.09
N LEU A 1049 -39.48 1.03 17.64
CA LEU A 1049 -38.51 1.34 16.59
C LEU A 1049 -39.21 1.54 15.23
N SER A 1050 -38.84 2.60 14.52
CA SER A 1050 -39.39 2.96 13.21
C SER A 1050 -38.35 2.69 12.13
N VAL A 1051 -38.62 1.72 11.25
CA VAL A 1051 -37.76 1.40 10.11
C VAL A 1051 -38.46 1.95 8.88
N SER A 1052 -37.83 2.92 8.19
CA SER A 1052 -38.38 3.57 7.00
C SER A 1052 -37.38 3.48 5.86
N MET A 1053 -37.76 2.84 4.76
CA MET A 1053 -36.93 2.77 3.55
C MET A 1053 -36.97 4.06 2.73
N PHE A 1054 -37.90 4.97 3.07
CA PHE A 1054 -38.20 6.22 2.37
C PHE A 1054 -38.07 7.44 3.30
N GLY A 1055 -37.35 7.26 4.41
CA GLY A 1055 -37.05 8.33 5.35
C GLY A 1055 -36.06 9.33 4.77
N SER A 1056 -35.97 10.51 5.37
CA SER A 1056 -34.89 11.43 5.07
C SER A 1056 -33.53 10.78 5.38
N PRO A 1057 -32.40 11.27 4.84
CA PRO A 1057 -31.07 10.78 5.22
C PRO A 1057 -30.86 10.72 6.74
N LYS A 1058 -31.48 11.66 7.48
CA LYS A 1058 -31.48 11.67 8.95
C LYS A 1058 -32.23 10.49 9.57
N ASP A 1059 -33.37 10.11 9.00
CA ASP A 1059 -34.17 8.97 9.47
C ASP A 1059 -33.45 7.64 9.18
N LEU A 1060 -32.78 7.55 8.02
CA LEU A 1060 -31.96 6.40 7.66
C LEU A 1060 -30.72 6.27 8.55
N VAL A 1061 -30.04 7.37 8.86
CA VAL A 1061 -28.94 7.36 9.84
C VAL A 1061 -29.45 6.94 11.22
N ALA A 1062 -30.62 7.43 11.65
CA ALA A 1062 -31.22 7.02 12.91
C ALA A 1062 -31.56 5.52 12.93
N GLN A 1063 -32.07 4.98 11.82
CA GLN A 1063 -32.33 3.55 11.64
C GLN A 1063 -31.03 2.73 11.67
N ASN A 1064 -29.98 3.16 10.96
CA ASN A 1064 -28.69 2.48 10.92
C ASN A 1064 -28.01 2.45 12.30
N ASN A 1065 -28.39 3.37 13.19
CA ASN A 1065 -27.95 3.42 14.59
C ASN A 1065 -28.77 2.53 15.54
N TYR A 1066 -29.88 1.89 15.11
CA TYR A 1066 -30.58 0.91 15.94
C TYR A 1066 -29.66 -0.26 16.28
N SER A 1067 -29.72 -0.84 17.48
CA SER A 1067 -28.90 -2.03 17.75
C SER A 1067 -29.35 -3.19 16.84
N PHE A 1068 -28.44 -4.11 16.54
CA PHE A 1068 -28.79 -5.27 15.71
C PHE A 1068 -29.84 -6.14 16.41
N ASP A 1069 -29.72 -6.32 17.72
CA ASP A 1069 -30.69 -7.04 18.55
C ASP A 1069 -32.08 -6.42 18.53
N ASP A 1070 -32.14 -5.09 18.58
CA ASP A 1070 -33.38 -4.32 18.50
C ASP A 1070 -34.09 -4.53 17.16
N LEU A 1071 -33.34 -4.59 16.06
CA LEU A 1071 -33.84 -4.89 14.73
C LEU A 1071 -34.30 -6.34 14.62
N VAL A 1072 -33.52 -7.32 15.12
CA VAL A 1072 -33.92 -8.73 15.15
C VAL A 1072 -35.19 -8.92 15.99
N ALA A 1073 -35.24 -8.32 17.19
CA ALA A 1073 -36.41 -8.37 18.06
C ALA A 1073 -37.62 -7.70 17.42
N LYS A 1074 -37.43 -6.61 16.66
CA LYS A 1074 -38.49 -5.99 15.85
C LYS A 1074 -38.99 -6.95 14.78
N CYS A 1075 -38.10 -7.55 14.00
CA CYS A 1075 -38.48 -8.50 12.95
C CYS A 1075 -39.28 -9.67 13.52
N ARG A 1076 -38.80 -10.29 14.61
CA ARG A 1076 -39.50 -11.39 15.28
C ARG A 1076 -40.89 -11.02 15.79
N ARG A 1077 -41.08 -9.78 16.24
CA ARG A 1077 -42.40 -9.28 16.67
C ARG A 1077 -43.32 -9.05 15.49
N ASP A 1078 -42.81 -8.46 14.41
CA ASP A 1078 -43.62 -8.04 13.26
C ASP A 1078 -43.89 -9.23 12.30
N SER A 1079 -43.00 -10.23 12.28
CA SER A 1079 -43.04 -11.41 11.41
C SER A 1079 -42.80 -12.70 12.21
N PRO A 1080 -43.75 -13.11 13.08
CA PRO A 1080 -43.56 -14.22 14.01
C PRO A 1080 -43.44 -15.60 13.33
N LYS A 1081 -43.74 -15.69 12.03
CA LYS A 1081 -43.63 -16.92 11.24
C LYS A 1081 -42.22 -17.14 10.66
N TRP A 1082 -41.33 -16.16 10.74
CA TRP A 1082 -40.01 -16.25 10.13
C TRP A 1082 -39.04 -16.96 11.06
N ASP A 1083 -38.10 -17.71 10.47
CA ASP A 1083 -37.00 -18.27 11.21
C ASP A 1083 -36.12 -17.15 11.78
N LEU A 1084 -35.43 -17.44 12.90
CA LEU A 1084 -34.57 -16.47 13.55
C LEU A 1084 -33.45 -15.99 12.61
N ILE A 1085 -32.90 -16.90 11.80
CA ILE A 1085 -31.84 -16.57 10.83
C ILE A 1085 -32.34 -15.62 9.73
N ASP A 1086 -33.59 -15.75 9.30
CA ASP A 1086 -34.19 -14.83 8.33
C ASP A 1086 -34.43 -13.46 8.95
N CYS A 1087 -34.85 -13.41 10.23
CA CYS A 1087 -34.93 -12.16 10.99
C CYS A 1087 -33.57 -11.47 11.13
N GLN A 1088 -32.50 -12.25 11.23
CA GLN A 1088 -31.13 -11.75 11.31
C GLN A 1088 -30.63 -11.19 9.97
N TYR A 1089 -30.87 -11.89 8.86
CA TYR A 1089 -30.54 -11.34 7.54
C TYR A 1089 -31.35 -10.09 7.20
N TRP A 1090 -32.62 -10.04 7.59
CA TRP A 1090 -33.43 -8.81 7.50
C TRP A 1090 -32.87 -7.67 8.35
N ALA A 1091 -32.42 -7.95 9.59
CA ALA A 1091 -31.80 -6.93 10.42
C ALA A 1091 -30.47 -6.42 9.82
N LEU A 1092 -29.70 -7.30 9.19
CA LEU A 1092 -28.46 -6.96 8.49
C LEU A 1092 -28.75 -6.06 7.28
N SER A 1093 -29.79 -6.37 6.51
CA SER A 1093 -30.16 -5.55 5.35
C SER A 1093 -30.54 -4.12 5.76
N LYS A 1094 -31.17 -3.93 6.93
CA LYS A 1094 -31.48 -2.57 7.44
C LYS A 1094 -30.24 -1.78 7.83
N LYS A 1095 -29.21 -2.47 8.30
CA LYS A 1095 -27.92 -1.86 8.66
C LYS A 1095 -27.09 -1.49 7.44
N GLN A 1096 -27.23 -2.26 6.37
CA GLN A 1096 -26.53 -2.10 5.10
C GLN A 1096 -27.38 -1.39 4.05
N TYR A 1097 -28.46 -0.74 4.46
CA TYR A 1097 -29.23 0.11 3.56
C TYR A 1097 -28.66 1.52 3.58
N HIS A 1098 -28.21 1.97 2.42
CA HIS A 1098 -27.78 3.34 2.21
C HIS A 1098 -28.69 4.09 1.22
N GLY A 1099 -29.50 3.36 0.43
CA GLY A 1099 -30.68 3.89 -0.26
C GLY A 1099 -30.42 5.00 -1.28
N ALA A 1100 -31.53 5.52 -1.80
CA ALA A 1100 -31.57 6.68 -2.70
C ALA A 1100 -31.74 7.96 -1.88
N TYR A 1101 -30.65 8.70 -1.65
CA TYR A 1101 -30.61 9.85 -0.73
C TYR A 1101 -31.40 11.10 -1.19
N SER A 1102 -31.91 11.12 -2.42
CA SER A 1102 -32.69 12.23 -2.99
C SER A 1102 -34.01 11.75 -3.58
N GLY A 1103 -34.98 12.67 -3.71
CA GLY A 1103 -36.24 12.39 -4.40
C GLY A 1103 -36.06 11.99 -5.87
N GLU A 1104 -34.95 12.44 -6.49
CA GLU A 1104 -34.56 12.08 -7.86
C GLU A 1104 -34.03 10.65 -7.91
N SER A 1105 -33.11 10.27 -7.03
CA SER A 1105 -32.63 8.88 -6.91
C SER A 1105 -33.76 7.91 -6.52
N PHE A 1106 -34.76 8.40 -5.77
CA PHE A 1106 -35.96 7.63 -5.45
C PHE A 1106 -36.84 7.41 -6.68
N ALA A 1107 -37.00 8.43 -7.54
CA ALA A 1107 -37.69 8.31 -8.81
C ALA A 1107 -36.96 7.37 -9.79
N VAL A 1108 -35.62 7.38 -9.79
CA VAL A 1108 -34.76 6.43 -10.51
C VAL A 1108 -35.01 4.99 -10.04
N MET A 1109 -34.95 4.73 -8.73
CA MET A 1109 -35.18 3.41 -8.14
C MET A 1109 -36.60 2.88 -8.41
N THR A 1110 -37.62 3.73 -8.33
CA THR A 1110 -39.02 3.36 -8.61
C THR A 1110 -39.35 3.34 -10.10
N GLY A 1111 -38.52 3.94 -10.95
CA GLY A 1111 -38.65 3.87 -12.41
C GLY A 1111 -38.53 2.44 -12.96
N ALA A 1112 -37.73 1.60 -12.31
CA ALA A 1112 -37.65 0.16 -12.61
C ALA A 1112 -38.98 -0.59 -12.38
N MET A 1113 -39.90 -0.02 -11.59
CA MET A 1113 -41.21 -0.60 -11.27
C MET A 1113 -42.33 -0.20 -12.25
N GLN A 1114 -42.00 0.61 -13.27
CA GLN A 1114 -42.96 0.97 -14.32
C GLN A 1114 -42.97 -0.09 -15.42
N ILE A 1115 -43.93 -1.00 -15.37
CA ILE A 1115 -44.01 -2.11 -16.35
C ILE A 1115 -44.91 -1.78 -17.56
N GLY A 1116 -45.87 -0.85 -17.43
CA GLY A 1116 -46.73 -0.42 -18.55
C GLY A 1116 -47.28 -1.57 -19.42
N ASP A 1117 -47.14 -1.43 -20.73
CA ASP A 1117 -47.53 -2.43 -21.75
C ASP A 1117 -46.50 -3.57 -21.93
N ALA A 1118 -45.40 -3.58 -21.16
CA ALA A 1118 -44.24 -4.45 -21.42
C ALA A 1118 -44.49 -5.93 -21.11
N LEU A 1119 -45.54 -6.27 -20.36
CA LEU A 1119 -45.92 -7.65 -20.03
C LEU A 1119 -46.05 -8.53 -21.28
N LYS A 1120 -46.66 -8.01 -22.35
CA LYS A 1120 -46.86 -8.75 -23.60
C LYS A 1120 -45.57 -9.12 -24.34
N ASN A 1121 -44.45 -8.48 -23.99
CA ASN A 1121 -43.13 -8.70 -24.60
C ASN A 1121 -42.31 -9.77 -23.87
N ILE A 1122 -42.83 -10.33 -22.76
CA ILE A 1122 -42.15 -11.39 -22.00
C ILE A 1122 -42.46 -12.75 -22.64
N GLU A 1123 -41.58 -13.19 -23.54
CA GLU A 1123 -41.77 -14.42 -24.30
C GLU A 1123 -41.17 -15.68 -23.63
N VAL A 1124 -40.20 -15.49 -22.73
CA VAL A 1124 -39.56 -16.59 -21.98
C VAL A 1124 -40.52 -17.23 -20.98
N PRO A 1125 -40.33 -18.50 -20.58
CA PRO A 1125 -41.08 -19.11 -19.50
C PRO A 1125 -41.05 -18.26 -18.23
N ALA A 1126 -42.22 -17.96 -17.69
CA ALA A 1126 -42.39 -17.07 -16.56
C ALA A 1126 -43.22 -17.70 -15.43
N LEU A 1127 -42.82 -17.45 -14.19
CA LEU A 1127 -43.57 -17.81 -12.99
C LEU A 1127 -43.79 -16.57 -12.12
N ILE A 1128 -45.05 -16.25 -11.84
CA ILE A 1128 -45.42 -15.32 -10.78
C ILE A 1128 -45.87 -16.12 -9.56
N LEU A 1129 -45.18 -15.91 -8.43
CA LEU A 1129 -45.67 -16.29 -7.12
C LEU A 1129 -46.23 -15.05 -6.44
N LYS A 1130 -47.50 -15.08 -6.04
CA LYS A 1130 -48.18 -13.92 -5.45
C LYS A 1130 -48.64 -14.24 -4.02
N ALA A 1131 -48.55 -13.25 -3.14
CA ALA A 1131 -49.12 -13.31 -1.80
C ALA A 1131 -50.63 -13.54 -1.82
N ASP A 1132 -51.19 -13.89 -0.67
CA ASP A 1132 -52.62 -14.07 -0.53
C ASP A 1132 -53.38 -12.78 -0.87
N ALA A 1133 -54.52 -12.92 -1.53
CA ALA A 1133 -55.26 -11.83 -2.14
C ALA A 1133 -56.76 -12.15 -2.18
N SER A 1134 -57.58 -11.10 -2.20
CA SER A 1134 -59.03 -11.22 -2.39
C SER A 1134 -59.35 -11.84 -3.76
N ASP A 1135 -60.54 -12.41 -3.93
CA ASP A 1135 -60.96 -13.00 -5.20
C ASP A 1135 -60.92 -11.97 -6.36
N GLU A 1136 -61.27 -10.71 -6.09
CA GLU A 1136 -61.21 -9.61 -7.05
C GLU A 1136 -59.76 -9.29 -7.47
N ASP A 1137 -58.84 -9.23 -6.49
CA ASP A 1137 -57.42 -9.02 -6.79
C ASP A 1137 -56.81 -10.24 -7.51
N ARG A 1138 -57.24 -11.47 -7.17
CA ARG A 1138 -56.80 -12.69 -7.86
C ARG A 1138 -57.19 -12.67 -9.34
N GLU A 1139 -58.39 -12.21 -9.67
CA GLU A 1139 -58.85 -12.04 -11.06
C GLU A 1139 -58.04 -10.97 -11.82
N ALA A 1140 -57.74 -9.84 -11.18
CA ALA A 1140 -56.90 -8.79 -11.78
C ALA A 1140 -55.44 -9.25 -12.00
N HIS A 1141 -54.89 -9.98 -11.02
CA HIS A 1141 -53.58 -10.62 -11.16
C HIS A 1141 -53.56 -11.64 -12.29
N GLN A 1142 -54.62 -12.45 -12.42
CA GLN A 1142 -54.74 -13.42 -13.51
C GLN A 1142 -54.79 -12.72 -14.87
N THR A 1143 -55.52 -11.61 -14.99
CA THR A 1143 -55.53 -10.78 -16.21
C THR A 1143 -54.12 -10.29 -16.60
N SER A 1144 -53.33 -9.88 -15.61
CA SER A 1144 -51.93 -9.46 -15.84
C SER A 1144 -51.03 -10.62 -16.23
N ALA A 1145 -51.27 -11.81 -15.66
CA ALA A 1145 -50.54 -13.02 -16.01
C ALA A 1145 -50.88 -13.50 -17.43
N ASP A 1146 -52.16 -13.43 -17.82
CA ASP A 1146 -52.65 -13.83 -19.15
C ASP A 1146 -52.13 -12.94 -20.27
N ALA A 1147 -51.69 -11.71 -19.95
CA ALA A 1147 -51.02 -10.83 -20.90
C ALA A 1147 -49.63 -11.35 -21.33
N MET A 1148 -49.03 -12.29 -20.57
CA MET A 1148 -47.76 -12.93 -20.91
C MET A 1148 -47.99 -14.31 -21.54
N PRO A 1149 -47.47 -14.60 -22.75
CA PRO A 1149 -47.74 -15.85 -23.47
C PRO A 1149 -47.39 -17.15 -22.72
N ASN A 1150 -46.35 -17.13 -21.87
CA ASN A 1150 -45.80 -18.30 -21.19
C ASN A 1150 -45.70 -18.14 -19.67
N CYS A 1151 -46.68 -17.46 -19.05
CA CYS A 1151 -46.68 -17.20 -17.61
C CYS A 1151 -47.60 -18.15 -16.84
N LYS A 1152 -47.08 -18.69 -15.73
CA LYS A 1152 -47.88 -19.34 -14.69
C LYS A 1152 -48.01 -18.41 -13.48
N LEU A 1153 -49.24 -18.14 -13.06
CA LEU A 1153 -49.52 -17.46 -11.79
C LEU A 1153 -49.88 -18.49 -10.71
N VAL A 1154 -49.32 -18.33 -9.52
CA VAL A 1154 -49.68 -19.10 -8.33
C VAL A 1154 -49.79 -18.17 -7.14
N HIS A 1155 -51.00 -18.07 -6.58
CA HIS A 1155 -51.20 -17.46 -5.26
C HIS A 1155 -50.86 -18.45 -4.16
N LEU A 1156 -50.12 -17.98 -3.15
CA LEU A 1156 -49.79 -18.75 -1.97
C LEU A 1156 -50.70 -18.30 -0.83
N ASP A 1157 -51.72 -19.10 -0.54
CA ASP A 1157 -52.66 -18.83 0.56
C ASP A 1157 -51.91 -18.67 1.89
N ASP A 1158 -52.39 -17.75 2.73
CA ASP A 1158 -51.79 -17.36 4.02
C ASP A 1158 -50.38 -16.75 3.94
N ALA A 1159 -49.87 -16.41 2.75
CA ALA A 1159 -48.60 -15.73 2.57
C ALA A 1159 -48.75 -14.21 2.56
N GLY A 1160 -47.79 -13.52 3.20
CA GLY A 1160 -47.61 -12.07 3.06
C GLY A 1160 -46.67 -11.72 1.90
N HIS A 1161 -46.15 -10.48 1.91
CA HIS A 1161 -45.30 -9.95 0.84
C HIS A 1161 -43.98 -10.73 0.66
N ASN A 1162 -43.45 -11.31 1.74
CA ASN A 1162 -42.13 -11.95 1.75
C ASN A 1162 -42.30 -13.46 1.59
N LEU A 1163 -42.84 -13.88 0.44
CA LEU A 1163 -43.22 -15.26 0.13
C LEU A 1163 -42.13 -16.30 0.44
N HIS A 1164 -40.86 -15.93 0.26
CA HIS A 1164 -39.71 -16.80 0.51
C HIS A 1164 -39.44 -17.04 2.00
N HIS A 1165 -40.01 -16.23 2.89
CA HIS A 1165 -40.00 -16.44 4.35
C HIS A 1165 -41.39 -16.88 4.86
N ASP A 1166 -42.46 -16.18 4.46
CA ASP A 1166 -43.83 -16.38 4.96
C ASP A 1166 -44.38 -17.78 4.71
N GLN A 1167 -44.02 -18.37 3.56
CA GLN A 1167 -44.44 -19.71 3.14
C GLN A 1167 -43.28 -20.47 2.47
N LEU A 1168 -42.07 -20.42 3.05
CA LEU A 1168 -40.83 -20.96 2.48
C LEU A 1168 -41.00 -22.33 1.82
N ASN A 1169 -41.63 -23.30 2.49
CA ASN A 1169 -41.81 -24.66 1.97
C ASN A 1169 -42.74 -24.72 0.75
N ARG A 1170 -43.84 -23.95 0.73
CA ARG A 1170 -44.76 -23.91 -0.43
C ARG A 1170 -44.14 -23.14 -1.59
N THR A 1171 -43.43 -22.05 -1.29
CA THR A 1171 -42.63 -21.28 -2.25
C THR A 1171 -41.59 -22.17 -2.91
N PHE A 1172 -40.76 -22.86 -2.12
CA PHE A 1172 -39.75 -23.80 -2.61
C PHE A 1172 -40.35 -24.93 -3.46
N LYS A 1173 -41.44 -25.54 -3.01
CA LYS A 1173 -42.12 -26.62 -3.76
C LYS A 1173 -42.60 -26.13 -5.14
N THR A 1174 -43.28 -24.98 -5.18
CA THR A 1174 -43.83 -24.43 -6.42
C THR A 1174 -42.72 -23.98 -7.38
N LEU A 1175 -41.69 -23.33 -6.83
CA LEU A 1175 -40.50 -22.91 -7.56
C LEU A 1175 -39.77 -24.12 -8.17
N SER A 1176 -39.48 -25.15 -7.37
CA SER A 1176 -38.77 -26.36 -7.83
C SER A 1176 -39.51 -27.06 -8.97
N GLN A 1177 -40.85 -27.11 -8.92
CA GLN A 1177 -41.68 -27.66 -10.00
C GLN A 1177 -41.60 -26.87 -11.31
N PHE A 1178 -41.39 -25.56 -11.24
CA PHE A 1178 -41.20 -24.73 -12.43
C PHE A 1178 -39.77 -24.84 -12.96
N LEU A 1179 -38.77 -24.71 -12.09
CA LEU A 1179 -37.36 -24.74 -12.45
C LEU A 1179 -36.95 -26.08 -13.09
N SER A 1180 -37.47 -27.20 -12.58
CA SER A 1180 -37.27 -28.53 -13.19
C SER A 1180 -37.81 -28.63 -14.61
N LYS A 1181 -38.93 -27.96 -14.93
CA LYS A 1181 -39.48 -27.96 -16.30
C LYS A 1181 -38.67 -27.08 -17.25
N VAL A 1182 -38.13 -25.96 -16.76
CA VAL A 1182 -37.31 -25.04 -17.55
C VAL A 1182 -35.97 -25.66 -17.97
N ASN A 1183 -35.42 -26.55 -17.15
CA ASN A 1183 -34.13 -27.18 -17.42
C ASN A 1183 -34.18 -28.48 -18.22
N GLY A 1184 -35.37 -29.05 -18.43
CA GLY A 1184 -35.52 -30.40 -18.97
C GLY A 1184 -35.26 -31.46 -17.89
N PRO A 1185 -35.63 -32.73 -18.14
CA PRO A 1185 -35.36 -33.84 -17.22
C PRO A 1185 -33.87 -34.09 -17.00
#